data_AF-A0A934JPS6-F1
#
_entry.id   AF-A0A934JPS6-F1
#
_cell.length_a   1.000
_cell.length_b   1.000
_cell.length_c   1.000
_cell.angle_alpha   90.00
_cell.angle_beta   90.00
_cell.angle_gamma   90.00
#
_symmetry.space_group_name_H-M   'P 1'
#
loop_
_entity.id
_entity.type
_entity.pdbx_description
1 polymer ?
#
loop_
_entity_poly.entity_id
_entity_poly.type
_entity_poly.pdbx_seq_one_letter_code
_entity_poly.pdbx_strand_id
1 'polypeptide(L)'
;MKQTPLVLFALSGLAITPVVHADLLISEYVEGSGYNKALELYNSGSSSVNLSDYELVRYINGSTTNSVTIELPDTDLAADTTYVLVETNSNTSADLIAKADLRKALGFNGNDPIALIRKADDSTIDFFGSYGGSNFAKDSTYARQLLTPYDSTSWTASDWSISAKNDFSGLGLTPSGEDNSTPVVAFSCEGQTLTPIYDIQGNEATSPLKGETLYTSGVVTQIVSSLYKGAFIQDLDGDGDSTTSDGLFVYSTSLPADVQVGDLVCVEGEVKEYFNFTQLALEDSNIEVLSSGNMVEPTYLSLSDDELLHDQLEAYESMLVTTSDSGLVVSRNFSFDYDSYRNNMVLSLGEPLYKSTHLYVAGSDEEQALAAANTKSTLFVDSDAKASDGVVPYFSGFNAEDGYIRVGDEVENLEGVIGYSYSQYRLVPTVDEDLDKSDFVHRFTERTAYGPELDKTGDLRVASFNVLNLFNSPFGGAANAFGDNRGATVLEEYQLQLTKISNAISQLDADIIGLMEIENNGFSENSAIAALVDSVNMTQPASAHPYAYVAVEGVEGIGTDAISVGMLYRPAVVQPKHAPRLIEMPEQHGVDAEGQQFDKYQRTALAQTFVHMASHKKITVAVNHFKSKGSSCIEDSNAIEASPQSNCNAFRVSAAIALGDALKRQARGNGNVLILGDLNAYGKEDPIRVLTDYDAANTALPIYTAEQVTLNGVAVDDGESVEVTRNYGYTNIVPHFQGDKSFSYSYDGELGGLDHALASRALMRHIVAADDWHINSVESNLFEYSSRFTGDLMKSENAYSSSDHDPVVIELQMKKRKKVKHFWGHKQPHRGFAFGHGYYHHDRFNRSSAWGWWR
;
A
#
# COMPACT_ATOMS: atom_id res chain seq x y z
N MET A 1 -94.21 -33.94 -68.43
CA MET A 1 -93.97 -33.46 -69.81
C MET A 1 -93.58 -32.01 -69.71
N LYS A 2 -92.58 -31.56 -70.50
CA LYS A 2 -92.40 -30.14 -70.90
C LYS A 2 -91.98 -29.19 -69.74
N GLN A 3 -90.86 -28.49 -69.89
CA GLN A 3 -90.73 -27.12 -70.47
C GLN A 3 -90.55 -26.08 -69.35
N THR A 4 -89.37 -25.41 -69.34
CA THR A 4 -89.10 -23.95 -69.15
C THR A 4 -89.72 -23.17 -67.97
N PRO A 5 -89.29 -21.92 -67.65
CA PRO A 5 -88.00 -21.24 -67.88
C PRO A 5 -87.46 -20.45 -66.66
N LEU A 6 -86.22 -20.00 -66.84
CA LEU A 6 -85.55 -18.78 -66.37
C LEU A 6 -86.45 -17.59 -65.91
N VAL A 7 -86.17 -17.01 -64.73
CA VAL A 7 -86.18 -15.54 -64.46
C VAL A 7 -85.22 -15.21 -63.29
N LEU A 8 -84.42 -14.17 -63.50
CA LEU A 8 -83.44 -13.50 -62.64
C LEU A 8 -84.07 -12.77 -61.44
N PHE A 9 -83.45 -12.82 -60.24
CA PHE A 9 -83.52 -11.77 -59.22
C PHE A 9 -82.21 -11.72 -58.40
N ALA A 10 -81.69 -10.51 -58.23
CA ALA A 10 -80.40 -10.19 -57.62
C ALA A 10 -80.44 -10.19 -56.08
N LEU A 11 -79.38 -10.69 -55.43
CA LEU A 11 -79.08 -10.46 -54.01
C LEU A 11 -77.56 -10.29 -53.80
N SER A 12 -77.19 -9.09 -53.36
CA SER A 12 -76.03 -8.72 -52.52
C SER A 12 -74.79 -9.64 -52.51
N GLY A 13 -73.73 -9.21 -53.20
CA GLY A 13 -72.37 -9.68 -52.92
C GLY A 13 -71.88 -9.09 -51.60
N LEU A 14 -71.77 -9.92 -50.56
CA LEU A 14 -70.84 -9.69 -49.45
C LEU A 14 -69.48 -10.17 -49.93
N ALA A 15 -68.57 -9.24 -50.22
CA ALA A 15 -67.15 -9.55 -50.32
C ALA A 15 -66.67 -9.89 -48.91
N ILE A 16 -66.41 -11.17 -48.65
CA ILE A 16 -65.64 -11.60 -47.49
C ILE A 16 -64.20 -11.24 -47.84
N THR A 17 -63.70 -10.13 -47.30
CA THR A 17 -62.27 -9.85 -47.25
C THR A 17 -61.64 -10.87 -46.30
N PRO A 18 -60.64 -11.66 -46.72
CA PRO A 18 -59.85 -12.41 -45.76
C PRO A 18 -59.20 -11.42 -44.79
N VAL A 19 -59.33 -11.68 -43.50
CA VAL A 19 -58.56 -10.98 -42.46
C VAL A 19 -57.09 -11.35 -42.72
N VAL A 20 -56.30 -10.39 -43.16
CA VAL A 20 -54.84 -10.52 -43.28
C VAL A 20 -54.30 -10.52 -41.85
N HIS A 21 -53.81 -11.67 -41.39
CA HIS A 21 -53.07 -11.79 -40.12
C HIS A 21 -51.77 -10.98 -40.21
N ALA A 22 -51.27 -10.54 -39.07
CA ALA A 22 -49.97 -9.89 -38.98
C ALA A 22 -48.83 -10.87 -39.32
N ASP A 23 -47.81 -10.36 -40.00
CA ASP A 23 -46.73 -11.16 -40.56
C ASP A 23 -45.57 -11.42 -39.58
N LEU A 24 -45.51 -10.73 -38.44
CA LEU A 24 -44.44 -10.83 -37.44
C LEU A 24 -44.94 -11.54 -36.17
N LEU A 25 -44.14 -12.44 -35.60
CA LEU A 25 -44.51 -13.19 -34.38
C LEU A 25 -43.29 -13.50 -33.50
N ILE A 26 -43.51 -13.85 -32.23
CA ILE A 26 -42.48 -14.38 -31.34
C ILE A 26 -42.34 -15.88 -31.64
N SER A 27 -41.17 -16.31 -32.12
CA SER A 27 -40.90 -17.70 -32.51
C SER A 27 -40.16 -18.49 -31.44
N GLU A 28 -39.30 -17.84 -30.64
CA GLU A 28 -38.56 -18.49 -29.56
C GLU A 28 -38.43 -17.58 -28.33
N TYR A 29 -38.47 -18.19 -27.14
CA TYR A 29 -38.25 -17.55 -25.85
C TYR A 29 -37.31 -18.42 -25.01
N VAL A 30 -36.21 -17.84 -24.53
CA VAL A 30 -35.20 -18.55 -23.73
C VAL A 30 -35.14 -17.96 -22.33
N GLU A 31 -35.48 -18.75 -21.31
CA GLU A 31 -35.14 -18.49 -19.91
C GLU A 31 -34.14 -19.55 -19.43
N GLY A 32 -32.85 -19.22 -19.53
CA GLY A 32 -31.75 -20.10 -19.15
C GLY A 32 -31.12 -19.76 -17.79
N SER A 33 -29.94 -20.33 -17.50
CA SER A 33 -29.21 -20.03 -16.26
C SER A 33 -28.80 -18.58 -16.17
N GLY A 34 -28.99 -17.97 -14.99
CA GLY A 34 -28.52 -16.61 -14.72
C GLY A 34 -29.09 -15.63 -15.74
N TYR A 35 -28.21 -15.05 -16.55
CA TYR A 35 -28.52 -14.04 -17.56
C TYR A 35 -28.67 -14.59 -18.98
N ASN A 36 -28.76 -15.91 -19.16
CA ASN A 36 -29.09 -16.49 -20.45
C ASN A 36 -30.57 -16.24 -20.75
N LYS A 37 -30.87 -15.12 -21.40
CA LYS A 37 -32.22 -14.71 -21.79
C LYS A 37 -32.22 -14.30 -23.25
N ALA A 38 -33.19 -14.77 -24.03
CA ALA A 38 -33.36 -14.37 -25.41
C ALA A 38 -34.82 -14.39 -25.89
N LEU A 39 -35.12 -13.57 -26.89
CA LEU A 39 -36.37 -13.54 -27.63
C LEU A 39 -36.06 -13.59 -29.12
N GLU A 40 -36.79 -14.40 -29.87
CA GLU A 40 -36.69 -14.42 -31.32
C GLU A 40 -38.01 -13.94 -31.94
N LEU A 41 -37.89 -13.03 -32.91
CA LEU A 41 -38.98 -12.59 -33.76
C LEU A 41 -38.85 -13.26 -35.12
N TYR A 42 -39.97 -13.68 -35.71
CA TYR A 42 -40.02 -14.31 -37.03
C TYR A 42 -41.01 -13.59 -37.94
N ASN A 43 -40.56 -13.22 -39.13
CA ASN A 43 -41.41 -12.67 -40.18
C ASN A 43 -41.97 -13.80 -41.06
N SER A 44 -43.16 -14.28 -40.69
CA SER A 44 -43.97 -15.26 -41.42
C SER A 44 -44.64 -14.73 -42.71
N GLY A 45 -44.49 -13.43 -43.00
CA GLY A 45 -45.12 -12.78 -44.14
C GLY A 45 -44.46 -13.04 -45.49
N SER A 46 -44.94 -12.31 -46.51
CA SER A 46 -44.42 -12.38 -47.89
C SER A 46 -43.61 -11.15 -48.31
N SER A 47 -43.44 -10.19 -47.41
CA SER A 47 -42.65 -8.96 -47.60
C SER A 47 -41.85 -8.62 -46.34
N SER A 48 -40.82 -7.79 -46.48
CA SER A 48 -40.08 -7.27 -45.32
C SER A 48 -40.96 -6.40 -44.43
N VAL A 49 -40.65 -6.40 -43.12
CA VAL A 49 -41.27 -5.52 -42.11
C VAL A 49 -40.18 -4.76 -41.39
N ASN A 50 -40.40 -3.48 -41.10
CA ASN A 50 -39.44 -2.71 -40.30
C ASN A 50 -39.71 -2.96 -38.82
N LEU A 51 -38.70 -3.38 -38.05
CA LEU A 51 -38.86 -3.72 -36.64
C LEU A 51 -39.16 -2.49 -35.77
N SER A 52 -38.78 -1.28 -36.17
CA SER A 52 -39.07 -0.07 -35.41
C SER A 52 -40.55 0.32 -35.40
N ASP A 53 -41.35 -0.23 -36.34
CA ASP A 53 -42.82 -0.12 -36.36
C ASP A 53 -43.48 -0.92 -35.21
N TYR A 54 -42.70 -1.73 -34.49
CA TYR A 54 -43.13 -2.61 -33.43
C TYR A 54 -42.36 -2.35 -32.12
N GLU A 55 -42.90 -2.85 -31.02
CA GLU A 55 -42.23 -2.91 -29.72
C GLU A 55 -42.60 -4.20 -28.99
N LEU A 56 -41.73 -4.62 -28.07
CA LEU A 56 -42.01 -5.70 -27.14
C LEU A 56 -42.39 -5.09 -25.78
N VAL A 57 -43.48 -5.55 -25.18
CA VAL A 57 -43.91 -5.12 -23.84
C VAL A 57 -43.83 -6.30 -22.90
N ARG A 58 -42.95 -6.18 -21.90
CA ARG A 58 -42.79 -7.16 -20.83
C ARG A 58 -43.64 -6.77 -19.63
N TYR A 59 -44.51 -7.66 -19.21
CA TYR A 59 -45.37 -7.47 -18.05
C TYR A 59 -44.74 -8.07 -16.79
N ILE A 60 -44.31 -7.22 -15.87
CA ILE A 60 -43.49 -7.61 -14.72
C ILE A 60 -44.27 -8.54 -13.78
N ASN A 61 -43.70 -9.71 -13.48
CA ASN A 61 -44.24 -10.72 -12.56
C ASN A 61 -45.71 -11.09 -12.84
N GLY A 62 -46.09 -11.15 -14.12
CA GLY A 62 -47.43 -11.53 -14.55
C GLY A 62 -48.51 -10.47 -14.29
N SER A 63 -48.11 -9.21 -14.09
CA SER A 63 -49.03 -8.07 -13.98
C SER A 63 -49.79 -7.82 -15.28
N THR A 64 -50.98 -7.23 -15.23
CA THR A 64 -51.69 -6.74 -16.43
C THR A 64 -51.45 -5.24 -16.71
N THR A 65 -50.73 -4.55 -15.83
CA THR A 65 -50.57 -3.09 -15.90
C THR A 65 -49.13 -2.62 -15.67
N ASN A 66 -48.36 -3.31 -14.82
CA ASN A 66 -46.95 -2.99 -14.59
C ASN A 66 -46.10 -3.63 -15.69
N SER A 67 -45.53 -2.80 -16.56
CA SER A 67 -44.81 -3.27 -17.74
C SER A 67 -43.58 -2.42 -18.06
N VAL A 68 -42.69 -2.98 -18.87
CA VAL A 68 -41.50 -2.32 -19.42
C VAL A 68 -41.52 -2.54 -20.92
N THR A 69 -41.42 -1.44 -21.68
CA THR A 69 -41.25 -1.48 -23.14
C THR A 69 -39.78 -1.78 -23.48
N ILE A 70 -39.59 -2.71 -24.41
CA ILE A 70 -38.33 -3.09 -25.02
C ILE A 70 -38.41 -2.63 -26.47
N GLU A 71 -37.74 -1.51 -26.75
CA GLU A 71 -37.67 -0.92 -28.09
C GLU A 71 -36.92 -1.83 -29.07
N LEU A 72 -37.48 -1.98 -30.27
CA LEU A 72 -36.89 -2.68 -31.40
C LEU A 72 -36.14 -1.70 -32.33
N PRO A 73 -35.08 -2.16 -33.03
CA PRO A 73 -34.23 -1.30 -33.86
C PRO A 73 -34.92 -0.90 -35.17
N ASP A 74 -34.42 0.17 -35.81
CA ASP A 74 -34.79 0.55 -37.18
C ASP A 74 -34.08 -0.36 -38.19
N THR A 75 -34.61 -1.59 -38.30
CA THR A 75 -34.06 -2.67 -39.13
C THR A 75 -35.19 -3.31 -39.92
N ASP A 76 -35.01 -3.47 -41.23
CA ASP A 76 -35.94 -4.24 -42.08
C ASP A 76 -35.67 -5.75 -41.93
N LEU A 77 -36.65 -6.47 -41.36
CA LEU A 77 -36.64 -7.93 -41.29
C LEU A 77 -37.28 -8.52 -42.55
N ALA A 78 -36.51 -9.25 -43.35
CA ALA A 78 -36.98 -9.85 -44.60
C ALA A 78 -38.08 -10.91 -44.36
N ALA A 79 -38.88 -11.20 -45.37
CA ALA A 79 -39.83 -12.32 -45.31
C ALA A 79 -39.09 -13.64 -45.09
N ASP A 80 -39.66 -14.52 -44.26
CA ASP A 80 -39.11 -15.84 -43.92
C ASP A 80 -37.72 -15.76 -43.24
N THR A 81 -37.53 -14.78 -42.35
CA THR A 81 -36.31 -14.61 -41.56
C THR A 81 -36.60 -14.31 -40.10
N THR A 82 -35.60 -14.54 -39.23
CA THR A 82 -35.69 -14.31 -37.79
C THR A 82 -34.81 -13.15 -37.33
N TYR A 83 -35.10 -12.63 -36.14
CA TYR A 83 -34.30 -11.61 -35.45
C TYR A 83 -34.21 -11.94 -33.96
N VAL A 84 -32.99 -12.17 -33.47
CA VAL A 84 -32.72 -12.67 -32.11
C VAL A 84 -32.21 -11.55 -31.21
N LEU A 85 -32.96 -11.27 -30.14
CA LEU A 85 -32.56 -10.37 -29.07
C LEU A 85 -31.97 -11.19 -27.90
N VAL A 86 -30.79 -10.81 -27.40
CA VAL A 86 -30.09 -11.49 -26.29
C VAL A 86 -29.77 -10.51 -25.17
N GLU A 87 -29.85 -10.98 -23.92
CA GLU A 87 -29.55 -10.19 -22.72
C GLU A 87 -28.16 -9.50 -22.77
N THR A 88 -28.10 -8.24 -22.33
CA THR A 88 -26.89 -7.41 -22.42
C THR A 88 -25.92 -7.62 -21.25
N ASN A 89 -26.30 -8.38 -20.22
CA ASN A 89 -25.44 -8.63 -19.07
C ASN A 89 -24.15 -9.37 -19.46
N SER A 90 -23.03 -9.02 -18.83
CA SER A 90 -21.72 -9.61 -19.10
C SER A 90 -21.61 -11.10 -18.75
N ASN A 91 -22.49 -11.61 -17.89
CA ASN A 91 -22.52 -13.03 -17.50
C ASN A 91 -23.39 -13.90 -18.42
N THR A 92 -23.95 -13.36 -19.51
CA THR A 92 -24.64 -14.16 -20.53
C THR A 92 -23.62 -15.03 -21.27
N SER A 93 -23.94 -16.32 -21.49
CA SER A 93 -22.99 -17.28 -22.08
C SER A 93 -22.63 -16.93 -23.52
N ALA A 94 -21.36 -17.14 -23.90
CA ALA A 94 -20.84 -16.92 -25.24
C ALA A 94 -21.68 -17.63 -26.34
N ASP A 95 -22.11 -18.88 -26.09
CA ASP A 95 -22.95 -19.65 -27.03
C ASP A 95 -24.27 -18.95 -27.37
N LEU A 96 -24.85 -18.22 -26.42
CA LEU A 96 -26.08 -17.46 -26.64
C LEU A 96 -25.78 -16.09 -27.28
N ILE A 97 -24.68 -15.45 -26.89
CA ILE A 97 -24.23 -14.18 -27.49
C ILE A 97 -23.98 -14.36 -28.99
N ALA A 98 -23.39 -15.50 -29.39
CA ALA A 98 -23.14 -15.84 -30.79
C ALA A 98 -24.42 -15.96 -31.64
N LYS A 99 -25.60 -16.05 -31.01
CA LYS A 99 -26.91 -16.10 -31.68
C LYS A 99 -27.58 -14.73 -31.79
N ALA A 100 -26.99 -13.67 -31.24
CA ALA A 100 -27.65 -12.37 -31.13
C ALA A 100 -27.56 -11.56 -32.44
N ASP A 101 -28.70 -11.09 -32.93
CA ASP A 101 -28.76 -9.96 -33.88
C ASP A 101 -28.76 -8.61 -33.13
N LEU A 102 -29.17 -8.62 -31.85
CA LEU A 102 -29.14 -7.44 -30.97
C LEU A 102 -28.93 -7.84 -29.50
N ARG A 103 -28.01 -7.16 -28.83
CA ARG A 103 -27.89 -7.21 -27.35
C ARG A 103 -28.81 -6.16 -26.73
N LYS A 104 -29.70 -6.56 -25.81
CA LYS A 104 -30.68 -5.68 -25.16
C LYS A 104 -30.98 -6.14 -23.73
N ALA A 105 -31.26 -5.21 -22.82
CA ALA A 105 -31.73 -5.57 -21.48
C ALA A 105 -33.15 -6.16 -21.54
N LEU A 106 -33.28 -7.46 -21.35
CA LEU A 106 -34.55 -8.20 -21.46
C LEU A 106 -35.17 -8.44 -20.08
N GLY A 107 -34.32 -8.85 -19.13
CA GLY A 107 -34.56 -8.92 -17.69
C GLY A 107 -35.74 -9.77 -17.20
N PHE A 108 -36.39 -10.56 -18.05
CA PHE A 108 -37.47 -11.45 -17.63
C PHE A 108 -36.90 -12.66 -16.88
N ASN A 109 -37.69 -13.26 -15.98
CA ASN A 109 -37.24 -14.32 -15.08
C ASN A 109 -38.20 -15.53 -15.03
N GLY A 110 -39.01 -15.70 -16.07
CA GLY A 110 -39.85 -16.87 -16.28
C GLY A 110 -41.28 -16.77 -15.76
N ASN A 111 -41.69 -15.63 -15.19
CA ASN A 111 -43.09 -15.32 -14.86
C ASN A 111 -43.61 -14.03 -15.53
N ASP A 112 -42.87 -13.48 -16.49
CA ASP A 112 -43.18 -12.23 -17.18
C ASP A 112 -43.76 -12.51 -18.58
N PRO A 113 -45.05 -12.22 -18.84
CA PRO A 113 -45.61 -12.28 -20.18
C PRO A 113 -44.99 -11.21 -21.10
N ILE A 114 -44.87 -11.53 -22.38
CA ILE A 114 -44.33 -10.63 -23.42
C ILE A 114 -45.39 -10.44 -24.50
N ALA A 115 -45.76 -9.19 -24.78
CA ALA A 115 -46.56 -8.84 -25.95
C ALA A 115 -45.69 -8.24 -27.05
N LEU A 116 -45.93 -8.61 -28.29
CA LEU A 116 -45.44 -7.88 -29.47
C LEU A 116 -46.55 -6.91 -29.90
N ILE A 117 -46.26 -5.61 -29.92
CA ILE A 117 -47.23 -4.55 -30.21
C ILE A 117 -46.82 -3.82 -31.48
N ARG A 118 -47.79 -3.50 -32.35
CA ARG A 118 -47.59 -2.59 -33.48
C ARG A 118 -47.88 -1.16 -33.03
N LYS A 119 -46.92 -0.26 -33.18
CA LYS A 119 -47.01 1.13 -32.69
C LYS A 119 -48.07 1.96 -33.42
N ALA A 120 -48.33 1.66 -34.69
CA ALA A 120 -49.24 2.44 -35.53
C ALA A 120 -50.69 2.47 -35.00
N ASP A 121 -51.14 1.39 -34.37
CA ASP A 121 -52.52 1.20 -33.90
C ASP A 121 -52.61 0.62 -32.48
N ASP A 122 -51.48 0.45 -31.80
CA ASP A 122 -51.37 -0.13 -30.44
C ASP A 122 -51.97 -1.55 -30.34
N SER A 123 -52.00 -2.27 -31.47
CA SER A 123 -52.55 -3.63 -31.52
C SER A 123 -51.52 -4.66 -31.06
N THR A 124 -51.95 -5.59 -30.20
CA THR A 124 -51.16 -6.78 -29.88
C THR A 124 -51.15 -7.72 -31.09
N ILE A 125 -49.95 -7.91 -31.62
CA ILE A 125 -49.67 -8.72 -32.79
C ILE A 125 -49.43 -10.17 -32.41
N ASP A 126 -48.76 -10.39 -31.28
CA ASP A 126 -48.49 -11.70 -30.75
C ASP A 126 -48.24 -11.65 -29.23
N PHE A 127 -48.35 -12.79 -28.56
CA PHE A 127 -48.27 -12.84 -27.10
C PHE A 127 -47.64 -14.14 -26.60
N PHE A 128 -46.70 -14.03 -25.65
CA PHE A 128 -46.06 -15.15 -24.98
C PHE A 128 -46.33 -15.10 -23.47
N GLY A 129 -46.82 -16.20 -22.90
CA GLY A 129 -47.00 -16.39 -21.47
C GLY A 129 -48.39 -16.07 -20.93
N SER A 130 -48.55 -16.15 -19.61
CA SER A 130 -49.84 -15.94 -18.94
C SER A 130 -49.72 -14.97 -17.77
N TYR A 131 -50.70 -14.08 -17.62
CA TYR A 131 -50.82 -13.25 -16.42
C TYR A 131 -51.04 -14.09 -15.15
N GLY A 132 -50.79 -13.49 -13.99
CA GLY A 132 -51.06 -14.09 -12.68
C GLY A 132 -49.83 -14.59 -11.91
N GLY A 133 -48.62 -14.33 -12.41
CA GLY A 133 -47.37 -14.46 -11.66
C GLY A 133 -46.87 -15.90 -11.42
N SER A 134 -47.45 -16.90 -12.08
CA SER A 134 -46.89 -18.24 -12.11
C SER A 134 -45.58 -18.26 -12.90
N ASN A 135 -44.55 -18.97 -12.41
CA ASN A 135 -43.28 -19.20 -13.12
C ASN A 135 -43.50 -20.16 -14.30
N PHE A 136 -44.29 -19.75 -15.29
CA PHE A 136 -44.74 -20.59 -16.39
C PHE A 136 -43.60 -20.95 -17.35
N ALA A 137 -42.56 -20.11 -17.45
CA ALA A 137 -41.45 -20.29 -18.39
C ALA A 137 -40.07 -20.31 -17.72
N LYS A 138 -40.01 -20.48 -16.40
CA LYS A 138 -38.73 -20.52 -15.68
C LYS A 138 -37.88 -21.74 -16.10
N ASP A 139 -36.59 -21.50 -16.28
CA ASP A 139 -35.53 -22.46 -16.59
C ASP A 139 -35.86 -23.31 -17.84
N SER A 140 -36.47 -22.70 -18.86
CA SER A 140 -37.03 -23.38 -20.03
C SER A 140 -36.85 -22.57 -21.31
N THR A 141 -36.61 -23.26 -22.42
CA THR A 141 -36.65 -22.69 -23.78
C THR A 141 -37.95 -23.11 -24.46
N TYR A 142 -38.66 -22.15 -25.04
CA TYR A 142 -39.91 -22.36 -25.76
C TYR A 142 -39.71 -22.03 -27.24
N ALA A 143 -39.92 -23.02 -28.10
CA ALA A 143 -39.92 -22.84 -29.56
C ALA A 143 -41.34 -23.06 -30.11
N ARG A 144 -41.83 -22.14 -30.92
CA ARG A 144 -43.21 -22.15 -31.41
C ARG A 144 -43.42 -23.23 -32.48
N GLN A 145 -44.50 -24.00 -32.36
CA GLN A 145 -44.88 -25.06 -33.31
C GLN A 145 -45.93 -24.62 -34.32
N LEU A 146 -46.75 -23.62 -33.96
CA LEU A 146 -47.80 -23.09 -34.82
C LEU A 146 -47.49 -21.65 -35.20
N LEU A 147 -47.17 -21.41 -36.47
CA LEU A 147 -46.79 -20.10 -37.04
C LEU A 147 -48.00 -19.20 -37.34
N THR A 148 -49.01 -19.27 -36.49
CA THR A 148 -50.15 -18.36 -36.53
C THR A 148 -50.05 -17.44 -35.31
N PRO A 149 -49.92 -16.11 -35.49
CA PRO A 149 -49.85 -15.16 -34.38
C PRO A 149 -51.09 -15.24 -33.48
N TYR A 150 -50.93 -14.99 -32.18
CA TYR A 150 -52.06 -14.91 -31.27
C TYR A 150 -52.75 -13.55 -31.38
N ASP A 151 -54.08 -13.55 -31.54
CA ASP A 151 -54.87 -12.35 -31.81
C ASP A 151 -55.18 -11.47 -30.58
N SER A 152 -54.59 -11.77 -29.41
CA SER A 152 -54.77 -11.04 -28.15
C SER A 152 -53.89 -11.64 -27.03
N THR A 153 -54.32 -11.55 -25.76
CA THR A 153 -53.65 -12.16 -24.60
C THR A 153 -53.84 -13.68 -24.51
N SER A 154 -54.19 -14.34 -25.62
CA SER A 154 -54.56 -15.74 -25.72
C SER A 154 -53.31 -16.63 -25.88
N TRP A 155 -52.58 -16.89 -24.80
CA TRP A 155 -51.46 -17.84 -24.85
C TRP A 155 -51.91 -19.28 -24.59
N THR A 156 -51.49 -20.20 -25.46
CA THR A 156 -51.74 -21.63 -25.31
C THR A 156 -50.43 -22.40 -25.26
N ALA A 157 -50.09 -22.94 -24.09
CA ALA A 157 -48.83 -23.65 -23.86
C ALA A 157 -48.59 -24.83 -24.84
N SER A 158 -49.64 -25.46 -25.37
CA SER A 158 -49.52 -26.59 -26.30
C SER A 158 -49.00 -26.23 -27.69
N ASP A 159 -48.96 -24.95 -28.04
CA ASP A 159 -48.45 -24.51 -29.35
C ASP A 159 -46.93 -24.31 -29.33
N TRP A 160 -46.26 -24.66 -28.23
CA TRP A 160 -44.83 -24.52 -28.02
C TRP A 160 -44.20 -25.86 -27.66
N SER A 161 -43.09 -26.19 -28.29
CA SER A 161 -42.16 -27.20 -27.78
C SER A 161 -41.33 -26.60 -26.67
N ILE A 162 -41.15 -27.35 -25.58
CA ILE A 162 -40.33 -26.94 -24.45
C ILE A 162 -39.07 -27.80 -24.44
N SER A 163 -37.93 -27.14 -24.56
CA SER A 163 -36.60 -27.72 -24.45
C SER A 163 -36.01 -27.52 -23.05
N ALA A 164 -34.91 -28.23 -22.78
CA ALA A 164 -34.18 -28.08 -21.53
C ALA A 164 -33.59 -26.67 -21.37
N LYS A 165 -33.31 -26.30 -20.12
CA LYS A 165 -32.58 -25.07 -19.76
C LYS A 165 -31.29 -24.93 -20.59
N ASN A 166 -31.02 -23.72 -21.09
CA ASN A 166 -29.87 -23.38 -21.94
C ASN A 166 -29.81 -24.11 -23.29
N ASP A 167 -30.95 -24.58 -23.81
CA ASP A 167 -31.02 -24.96 -25.21
C ASP A 167 -31.18 -23.69 -26.06
N PHE A 168 -30.18 -23.40 -26.90
CA PHE A 168 -30.14 -22.26 -27.83
C PHE A 168 -30.11 -22.73 -29.29
N SER A 169 -30.29 -24.03 -29.52
CA SER A 169 -30.05 -24.63 -30.83
C SER A 169 -31.06 -24.20 -31.89
N GLY A 170 -32.25 -23.73 -31.47
CA GLY A 170 -33.29 -23.20 -32.35
C GLY A 170 -33.06 -21.75 -32.80
N LEU A 171 -32.36 -20.94 -32.00
CA LEU A 171 -32.17 -19.51 -32.29
C LEU A 171 -31.40 -19.27 -33.58
N GLY A 172 -31.91 -18.34 -34.39
CA GLY A 172 -31.40 -17.96 -35.70
C GLY A 172 -31.83 -18.90 -36.83
N LEU A 173 -32.61 -19.94 -36.52
CA LEU A 173 -33.19 -20.83 -37.51
C LEU A 173 -34.61 -20.39 -37.81
N THR A 174 -34.96 -20.32 -39.09
CA THR A 174 -36.37 -20.22 -39.46
C THR A 174 -37.13 -21.45 -38.94
N PRO A 175 -38.44 -21.36 -38.70
CA PRO A 175 -39.24 -22.52 -38.30
C PRO A 175 -39.21 -23.72 -39.27
N SER A 176 -38.67 -23.56 -40.49
CA SER A 176 -38.39 -24.62 -41.47
C SER A 176 -37.01 -25.27 -41.30
N GLY A 177 -36.16 -24.75 -40.40
CA GLY A 177 -34.84 -25.28 -40.04
C GLY A 177 -33.67 -24.72 -40.86
N GLU A 178 -33.84 -23.60 -41.57
CA GLU A 178 -32.78 -22.95 -42.34
C GLU A 178 -32.13 -21.81 -41.51
N ASP A 179 -30.80 -21.81 -41.41
CA ASP A 179 -30.00 -20.78 -40.73
C ASP A 179 -29.88 -19.54 -41.62
N ASN A 180 -30.34 -18.39 -41.14
CA ASN A 180 -30.32 -17.14 -41.90
C ASN A 180 -29.75 -15.97 -41.09
N SER A 181 -28.88 -16.26 -40.11
CA SER A 181 -28.14 -15.23 -39.38
C SER A 181 -27.33 -14.37 -40.35
N THR A 182 -27.62 -13.07 -40.39
CA THR A 182 -26.74 -12.11 -41.07
C THR A 182 -25.40 -12.11 -40.34
N PRO A 183 -24.25 -12.28 -41.04
CA PRO A 183 -22.96 -12.25 -40.37
C PRO A 183 -22.77 -10.88 -39.73
N VAL A 184 -22.52 -10.87 -38.42
CA VAL A 184 -21.95 -9.70 -37.75
C VAL A 184 -20.66 -9.35 -38.51
N VAL A 185 -20.57 -8.14 -39.05
CA VAL A 185 -19.31 -7.65 -39.60
C VAL A 185 -18.38 -7.52 -38.41
N ALA A 186 -17.40 -8.43 -38.32
CA ALA A 186 -16.36 -8.33 -37.31
C ALA A 186 -15.67 -6.97 -37.46
N PHE A 187 -15.43 -6.29 -36.34
CA PHE A 187 -14.59 -5.09 -36.33
C PHE A 187 -13.28 -5.42 -37.03
N SER A 188 -12.88 -4.54 -37.95
CA SER A 188 -11.62 -4.70 -38.69
C SER A 188 -10.99 -3.35 -38.95
N CYS A 189 -9.69 -3.32 -38.80
CA CYS A 189 -8.84 -2.18 -39.09
C CYS A 189 -8.34 -2.17 -40.54
N GLU A 190 -8.82 -3.08 -41.40
CA GLU A 190 -8.43 -3.11 -42.80
C GLU A 190 -8.72 -1.75 -43.47
N GLY A 191 -7.66 -1.10 -43.98
CA GLY A 191 -7.76 0.21 -44.66
C GLY A 191 -7.81 1.43 -43.73
N GLN A 192 -7.72 1.24 -42.42
CA GLN A 192 -7.62 2.34 -41.46
C GLN A 192 -6.20 2.88 -41.36
N THR A 193 -6.07 4.14 -40.95
CA THR A 193 -4.77 4.74 -40.64
C THR A 193 -4.50 4.55 -39.15
N LEU A 194 -3.48 3.79 -38.82
CA LEU A 194 -3.07 3.55 -37.45
C LEU A 194 -2.20 4.71 -36.97
N THR A 195 -2.58 5.28 -35.84
CA THR A 195 -1.80 6.30 -35.13
C THR A 195 -0.80 5.56 -34.24
N PRO A 196 0.51 5.83 -34.35
CA PRO A 196 1.50 5.22 -33.46
C PRO A 196 1.25 5.57 -32.00
N ILE A 197 1.61 4.67 -31.08
CA ILE A 197 1.34 4.85 -29.65
C ILE A 197 2.08 6.06 -29.08
N TYR A 198 3.35 6.26 -29.45
CA TYR A 198 4.15 7.40 -29.02
C TYR A 198 3.58 8.76 -29.46
N ASP A 199 2.85 8.84 -30.57
CA ASP A 199 2.15 10.05 -31.00
C ASP A 199 0.88 10.30 -30.17
N ILE A 200 0.25 9.24 -29.64
CA ILE A 200 -0.90 9.32 -28.73
C ILE A 200 -0.44 9.78 -27.35
N GLN A 201 0.63 9.20 -26.81
CA GLN A 201 1.18 9.59 -25.53
C GLN A 201 1.76 11.02 -25.60
N GLY A 202 2.64 11.28 -26.56
CA GLY A 202 3.43 12.50 -26.60
C GLY A 202 4.50 12.52 -25.50
N ASN A 203 5.08 13.69 -25.28
CA ASN A 203 6.23 13.91 -24.37
C ASN A 203 5.89 14.80 -23.17
N GLU A 204 4.60 15.03 -22.92
CA GLU A 204 4.07 15.85 -21.84
C GLU A 204 3.07 15.01 -21.04
N ALA A 205 2.77 15.40 -19.79
CA ALA A 205 1.86 14.68 -18.89
C ALA A 205 0.37 14.64 -19.32
N THR A 206 0.06 14.99 -20.56
CA THR A 206 -1.29 14.93 -21.12
C THR A 206 -1.16 14.70 -22.61
N SER A 207 -1.90 13.71 -23.10
CA SER A 207 -1.91 13.37 -24.51
C SER A 207 -2.23 14.58 -25.41
N PRO A 208 -1.46 14.82 -26.48
CA PRO A 208 -1.77 15.84 -27.48
C PRO A 208 -3.04 15.52 -28.28
N LEU A 209 -3.51 14.27 -28.26
CA LEU A 209 -4.67 13.76 -29.00
C LEU A 209 -5.90 13.54 -28.10
N LYS A 210 -5.88 14.08 -26.87
CA LYS A 210 -7.00 13.99 -25.92
C LYS A 210 -8.34 14.40 -26.56
N GLY A 211 -9.31 13.50 -26.50
CA GLY A 211 -10.67 13.67 -27.03
C GLY A 211 -10.82 13.31 -28.51
N GLU A 212 -9.75 12.86 -29.16
CA GLU A 212 -9.83 12.30 -30.51
C GLU A 212 -10.18 10.80 -30.46
N THR A 213 -10.99 10.35 -31.43
CA THR A 213 -11.24 8.92 -31.67
C THR A 213 -10.38 8.48 -32.83
N LEU A 214 -9.56 7.45 -32.62
CA LEU A 214 -8.55 7.01 -33.59
C LEU A 214 -8.35 5.49 -33.54
N TYR A 215 -7.66 4.98 -34.57
CA TYR A 215 -7.18 3.61 -34.62
C TYR A 215 -5.71 3.57 -34.21
N THR A 216 -5.32 2.55 -33.46
CA THR A 216 -3.91 2.27 -33.13
C THR A 216 -3.69 0.77 -33.05
N SER A 217 -2.43 0.34 -33.01
CA SER A 217 -2.06 -1.05 -32.83
C SER A 217 -0.89 -1.20 -31.87
N GLY A 218 -0.91 -2.28 -31.10
CA GLY A 218 0.18 -2.64 -30.19
C GLY A 218 0.05 -4.09 -29.75
N VAL A 219 1.13 -4.65 -29.22
CA VAL A 219 1.14 -5.98 -28.64
C VAL A 219 0.62 -5.89 -27.21
N VAL A 220 -0.35 -6.74 -26.86
CA VAL A 220 -0.86 -6.86 -25.49
C VAL A 220 0.24 -7.37 -24.57
N THR A 221 0.70 -6.52 -23.65
CA THR A 221 1.73 -6.86 -22.67
C THR A 221 1.13 -7.37 -21.36
N GLN A 222 -0.07 -6.87 -20.99
CA GLN A 222 -0.76 -7.32 -19.78
C GLN A 222 -2.27 -7.10 -19.87
N ILE A 223 -3.06 -8.03 -19.31
CA ILE A 223 -4.52 -7.92 -19.18
C ILE A 223 -4.87 -7.77 -17.69
N VAL A 224 -5.72 -6.81 -17.38
CA VAL A 224 -6.04 -6.38 -15.99
C VAL A 224 -7.55 -6.24 -15.79
N SER A 225 -8.01 -6.55 -14.58
CA SER A 225 -9.44 -6.61 -14.27
C SER A 225 -9.84 -6.05 -12.90
N SER A 226 -8.88 -5.72 -12.03
CA SER A 226 -9.15 -5.25 -10.67
C SER A 226 -8.65 -3.83 -10.42
N LEU A 227 -7.35 -3.60 -10.26
CA LEU A 227 -6.78 -2.27 -10.06
C LEU A 227 -7.05 -1.39 -11.27
N TYR A 228 -6.88 -1.98 -12.45
CA TYR A 228 -7.26 -1.42 -13.74
C TYR A 228 -8.24 -2.37 -14.44
N LYS A 229 -8.89 -1.92 -15.52
CA LYS A 229 -9.84 -2.73 -16.30
C LYS A 229 -9.58 -2.56 -17.80
N GLY A 230 -8.99 -3.56 -18.42
CA GLY A 230 -8.60 -3.49 -19.82
C GLY A 230 -7.29 -4.22 -20.09
N ALA A 231 -6.51 -3.69 -21.02
CA ALA A 231 -5.23 -4.25 -21.41
C ALA A 231 -4.18 -3.14 -21.58
N PHE A 232 -2.93 -3.45 -21.28
CA PHE A 232 -1.78 -2.65 -21.68
C PHE A 232 -1.32 -3.17 -23.04
N ILE A 233 -1.11 -2.26 -23.99
CA ILE A 233 -0.52 -2.57 -25.29
C ILE A 233 0.75 -1.75 -25.49
N GLN A 234 1.71 -2.28 -26.23
CA GLN A 234 2.95 -1.57 -26.53
C GLN A 234 3.30 -1.69 -28.01
N ASP A 235 3.83 -0.61 -28.59
CA ASP A 235 4.34 -0.63 -29.95
C ASP A 235 5.54 -1.58 -30.02
N LEU A 236 5.56 -2.46 -31.02
CA LEU A 236 6.59 -3.50 -31.13
C LEU A 236 7.93 -2.92 -31.59
N ASP A 237 7.89 -1.88 -32.42
CA ASP A 237 9.09 -1.24 -32.97
C ASP A 237 9.50 0.00 -32.16
N GLY A 238 8.51 0.71 -31.60
CA GLY A 238 8.68 1.98 -30.89
C GLY A 238 9.23 3.11 -31.77
N ASP A 239 9.48 4.29 -31.19
CA ASP A 239 10.14 5.41 -31.88
C ASP A 239 11.64 5.58 -31.52
N GLY A 240 12.08 4.94 -30.43
CA GLY A 240 13.44 5.06 -29.90
C GLY A 240 13.76 6.42 -29.26
N ASP A 241 12.75 7.23 -28.95
CA ASP A 241 12.86 8.46 -28.17
C ASP A 241 12.59 8.14 -26.69
N SER A 242 13.55 8.48 -25.82
CA SER A 242 13.42 8.20 -24.38
C SER A 242 12.50 9.18 -23.65
N THR A 243 11.87 10.11 -24.35
CA THR A 243 10.99 11.14 -23.78
C THR A 243 9.51 10.90 -24.07
N THR A 244 9.20 9.86 -24.86
CA THR A 244 7.85 9.43 -25.20
C THR A 244 7.67 7.99 -24.73
N SER A 245 6.43 7.62 -24.42
CA SER A 245 6.09 6.24 -24.11
C SER A 245 5.62 5.49 -25.35
N ASP A 246 6.15 4.29 -25.56
CA ASP A 246 5.66 3.34 -26.57
C ASP A 246 4.47 2.49 -26.08
N GLY A 247 4.05 2.67 -24.83
CA GLY A 247 2.95 1.94 -24.18
C GLY A 247 1.65 2.74 -24.11
N LEU A 248 0.52 2.04 -24.18
CA LEU A 248 -0.81 2.64 -24.04
C LEU A 248 -1.75 1.72 -23.25
N PHE A 249 -2.50 2.29 -22.31
CA PHE A 249 -3.56 1.57 -21.62
C PHE A 249 -4.87 1.63 -22.42
N VAL A 250 -5.40 0.47 -22.77
CA VAL A 250 -6.67 0.25 -23.46
C VAL A 250 -7.73 -0.05 -22.40
N TYR A 251 -8.53 0.95 -22.05
CA TYR A 251 -9.62 0.79 -21.08
C TYR A 251 -10.81 0.05 -21.72
N SER A 252 -11.20 -1.07 -21.11
CA SER A 252 -12.40 -1.81 -21.48
C SER A 252 -12.92 -2.64 -20.31
N THR A 253 -14.25 -2.70 -20.14
CA THR A 253 -14.91 -3.57 -19.15
C THR A 253 -15.34 -4.92 -19.71
N SER A 254 -15.11 -5.16 -20.99
CA SER A 254 -15.58 -6.34 -21.72
C SER A 254 -14.65 -6.68 -22.89
N LEU A 255 -13.36 -6.86 -22.61
CA LEU A 255 -12.44 -7.39 -23.61
C LEU A 255 -12.92 -8.76 -24.12
N PRO A 256 -12.85 -9.04 -25.43
CA PRO A 256 -13.14 -10.35 -25.97
C PRO A 256 -12.28 -11.44 -25.32
N ALA A 257 -12.88 -12.60 -25.06
CA ALA A 257 -12.23 -13.68 -24.30
C ALA A 257 -11.06 -14.36 -25.05
N ASP A 258 -10.93 -14.11 -26.34
CA ASP A 258 -9.87 -14.59 -27.21
C ASP A 258 -8.64 -13.68 -27.25
N VAL A 259 -8.70 -12.44 -26.73
CA VAL A 259 -7.54 -11.56 -26.60
C VAL A 259 -6.63 -12.06 -25.48
N GLN A 260 -5.35 -12.24 -25.81
CA GLN A 260 -4.32 -12.78 -24.91
C GLN A 260 -3.07 -11.91 -24.92
N VAL A 261 -2.24 -12.05 -23.87
CA VAL A 261 -0.89 -11.48 -23.85
C VAL A 261 -0.09 -12.04 -25.04
N GLY A 262 0.64 -11.16 -25.73
CA GLY A 262 1.38 -11.47 -26.95
C GLY A 262 0.56 -11.33 -28.24
N ASP A 263 -0.73 -11.00 -28.17
CA ASP A 263 -1.50 -10.64 -29.36
C ASP A 263 -1.14 -9.23 -29.83
N LEU A 264 -0.81 -9.09 -31.12
CA LEU A 264 -0.81 -7.80 -31.80
C LEU A 264 -2.25 -7.46 -32.13
N VAL A 265 -2.79 -6.45 -31.46
CA VAL A 265 -4.17 -6.02 -31.63
C VAL A 265 -4.22 -4.69 -32.35
N CYS A 266 -5.27 -4.49 -33.15
CA CYS A 266 -5.69 -3.18 -33.58
C CYS A 266 -6.98 -2.81 -32.86
N VAL A 267 -7.06 -1.57 -32.37
CA VAL A 267 -8.18 -1.06 -31.58
C VAL A 267 -8.63 0.30 -32.09
N GLU A 268 -9.91 0.62 -31.89
CA GLU A 268 -10.46 1.96 -32.09
C GLU A 268 -11.05 2.46 -30.77
N GLY A 269 -10.71 3.68 -30.39
CA GLY A 269 -11.27 4.29 -29.18
C GLY A 269 -10.98 5.78 -29.07
N GLU A 270 -11.60 6.41 -28.08
CA GLU A 270 -11.38 7.81 -27.73
C GLU A 270 -10.21 7.94 -26.75
N VAL A 271 -9.23 8.81 -27.05
CA VAL A 271 -8.12 9.11 -26.14
C VAL A 271 -8.62 9.94 -24.96
N LYS A 272 -8.36 9.47 -23.74
CA LYS A 272 -8.81 10.10 -22.49
C LYS A 272 -7.69 10.25 -21.48
N GLU A 273 -7.87 11.25 -20.64
CA GLU A 273 -7.15 11.41 -19.40
C GLU A 273 -8.05 10.98 -18.24
N TYR A 274 -7.71 9.88 -17.57
CA TYR A 274 -8.43 9.43 -16.38
C TYR A 274 -7.58 9.68 -15.14
N PHE A 275 -7.84 10.79 -14.44
CA PHE A 275 -6.99 11.27 -13.35
C PHE A 275 -5.51 11.43 -13.77
N ASN A 276 -5.26 11.97 -14.97
CA ASN A 276 -3.93 12.13 -15.59
C ASN A 276 -3.26 10.82 -16.03
N PHE A 277 -4.00 9.71 -16.12
CA PHE A 277 -3.53 8.51 -16.80
C PHE A 277 -4.02 8.54 -18.26
N THR A 278 -3.11 8.48 -19.24
CA THR A 278 -3.48 8.41 -20.65
C THR A 278 -4.03 7.03 -20.97
N GLN A 279 -5.25 6.99 -21.51
CA GLN A 279 -5.90 5.74 -21.88
C GLN A 279 -6.74 5.88 -23.14
N LEU A 280 -6.81 4.80 -23.92
CA LEU A 280 -7.75 4.66 -25.03
C LEU A 280 -9.03 3.98 -24.53
N ALA A 281 -10.15 4.70 -24.53
CA ALA A 281 -11.43 4.14 -24.11
C ALA A 281 -12.13 3.45 -25.30
N LEU A 282 -12.26 2.13 -25.20
CA LEU A 282 -12.91 1.32 -26.24
C LEU A 282 -14.43 1.39 -26.14
N GLU A 283 -15.08 1.39 -27.30
CA GLU A 283 -16.50 1.07 -27.43
C GLU A 283 -16.65 -0.43 -27.75
N ASP A 284 -17.46 -1.15 -26.95
CA ASP A 284 -17.78 -2.58 -27.12
C ASP A 284 -16.64 -3.49 -27.63
N SER A 285 -16.79 -4.12 -28.80
CA SER A 285 -15.87 -5.10 -29.41
C SER A 285 -14.94 -4.48 -30.47
N ASN A 286 -14.57 -3.20 -30.35
CA ASN A 286 -13.69 -2.51 -31.31
C ASN A 286 -12.21 -2.90 -31.15
N ILE A 287 -11.95 -4.20 -31.30
CA ILE A 287 -10.63 -4.81 -31.22
C ILE A 287 -10.54 -5.96 -32.21
N GLU A 288 -9.44 -6.00 -32.97
CA GLU A 288 -9.11 -7.03 -33.94
C GLU A 288 -7.73 -7.62 -33.60
N VAL A 289 -7.64 -8.94 -33.44
CA VAL A 289 -6.35 -9.64 -33.28
C VAL A 289 -5.72 -9.83 -34.67
N LEU A 290 -4.60 -9.15 -34.93
CA LEU A 290 -3.89 -9.21 -36.20
C LEU A 290 -2.91 -10.40 -36.27
N SER A 291 -2.27 -10.71 -35.15
CA SER A 291 -1.39 -11.88 -35.00
C SER A 291 -1.19 -12.22 -33.51
N SER A 292 -0.73 -13.43 -33.22
CA SER A 292 -0.53 -13.93 -31.86
C SER A 292 0.90 -14.45 -31.65
N GLY A 293 1.33 -14.52 -30.39
CA GLY A 293 2.65 -15.04 -30.02
C GLY A 293 3.79 -14.07 -30.28
N ASN A 294 3.48 -12.77 -30.33
CA ASN A 294 4.48 -11.71 -30.36
C ASN A 294 5.09 -11.54 -28.95
N MET A 295 6.34 -11.10 -28.91
CA MET A 295 7.09 -10.87 -27.67
C MET A 295 7.54 -9.42 -27.68
N VAL A 296 7.29 -8.71 -26.57
CA VAL A 296 7.87 -7.39 -26.29
C VAL A 296 8.92 -7.61 -25.21
N GLU A 297 10.15 -7.18 -25.47
CA GLU A 297 11.20 -7.22 -24.45
C GLU A 297 10.96 -6.09 -23.43
N PRO A 298 11.05 -6.36 -22.11
CA PRO A 298 10.91 -5.33 -21.10
C PRO A 298 11.92 -4.20 -21.26
N THR A 299 11.45 -2.97 -21.11
CA THR A 299 12.28 -1.77 -21.21
C THR A 299 13.02 -1.51 -19.90
N TYR A 300 14.32 -1.27 -19.98
CA TYR A 300 15.12 -0.89 -18.81
C TYR A 300 14.77 0.54 -18.38
N LEU A 301 14.51 0.74 -17.09
CA LEU A 301 14.29 2.07 -16.52
C LEU A 301 15.63 2.82 -16.43
N SER A 302 15.86 3.75 -17.36
CA SER A 302 17.07 4.58 -17.42
C SER A 302 16.88 5.85 -16.59
N LEU A 303 16.92 5.70 -15.27
CA LEU A 303 16.63 6.77 -14.31
C LEU A 303 17.89 7.57 -13.94
N SER A 304 17.71 8.87 -13.70
CA SER A 304 18.74 9.82 -13.28
C SER A 304 18.47 10.33 -11.87
N ASP A 305 19.52 10.43 -11.05
CA ASP A 305 19.46 11.02 -9.71
C ASP A 305 19.28 12.56 -9.73
N ASP A 306 19.44 13.19 -10.89
CA ASP A 306 19.32 14.66 -11.06
C ASP A 306 17.86 15.14 -11.19
N GLU A 307 16.90 14.22 -11.35
CA GLU A 307 15.48 14.49 -11.56
C GLU A 307 14.61 13.68 -10.58
N LEU A 308 13.40 14.15 -10.28
CA LEU A 308 12.49 13.43 -9.39
C LEU A 308 11.94 12.19 -10.11
N LEU A 309 11.83 11.08 -9.39
CA LEU A 309 11.38 9.80 -9.95
C LEU A 309 10.03 9.93 -10.68
N HIS A 310 9.07 10.61 -10.05
CA HIS A 310 7.74 10.81 -10.63
C HIS A 310 7.79 11.54 -11.97
N ASP A 311 8.65 12.56 -12.12
CA ASP A 311 8.71 13.37 -13.34
C ASP A 311 9.38 12.57 -14.51
N GLN A 312 10.14 11.52 -14.20
CA GLN A 312 10.79 10.64 -15.18
C GLN A 312 9.90 9.47 -15.62
N LEU A 313 8.97 9.02 -14.76
CA LEU A 313 8.15 7.83 -15.02
C LEU A 313 7.07 8.04 -16.09
N GLU A 314 6.77 9.29 -16.45
CA GLU A 314 5.84 9.61 -17.54
C GLU A 314 6.29 9.01 -18.88
N ALA A 315 7.59 9.06 -19.18
CA ALA A 315 8.15 8.48 -20.41
C ALA A 315 8.02 6.95 -20.47
N TYR A 316 7.64 6.30 -19.37
CA TYR A 316 7.41 4.87 -19.28
C TYR A 316 5.94 4.50 -19.11
N GLU A 317 5.02 5.47 -19.13
CA GLU A 317 3.61 5.23 -18.85
C GLU A 317 3.02 4.15 -19.78
N SER A 318 2.43 3.11 -19.20
CA SER A 318 1.88 1.93 -19.87
C SER A 318 2.88 0.99 -20.55
N MET A 319 4.19 1.24 -20.46
CA MET A 319 5.21 0.34 -21.00
C MET A 319 5.46 -0.84 -20.08
N LEU A 320 5.77 -2.01 -20.66
CA LEU A 320 6.39 -3.13 -19.98
C LEU A 320 7.86 -2.79 -19.69
N VAL A 321 8.22 -2.76 -18.41
CA VAL A 321 9.53 -2.36 -17.91
C VAL A 321 10.15 -3.44 -17.02
N THR A 322 11.47 -3.34 -16.83
CA THR A 322 12.21 -4.10 -15.82
C THR A 322 12.98 -3.16 -14.89
N THR A 323 13.08 -3.56 -13.62
CA THR A 323 13.87 -2.87 -12.59
C THR A 323 15.36 -3.20 -12.65
N SER A 324 15.79 -4.11 -13.54
CA SER A 324 17.21 -4.46 -13.67
C SER A 324 18.08 -3.23 -13.95
N ASP A 325 19.17 -3.08 -13.19
CA ASP A 325 20.09 -1.93 -13.25
C ASP A 325 19.42 -0.54 -13.11
N SER A 326 18.21 -0.46 -12.53
CA SER A 326 17.44 0.79 -12.39
C SER A 326 17.89 1.67 -11.22
N GLY A 327 18.57 1.08 -10.23
CA GLY A 327 18.91 1.73 -8.97
C GLY A 327 17.71 1.96 -8.03
N LEU A 328 16.54 1.36 -8.32
CA LEU A 328 15.38 1.42 -7.44
C LEU A 328 15.59 0.58 -6.19
N VAL A 329 15.26 1.16 -5.04
CA VAL A 329 15.38 0.52 -3.73
C VAL A 329 14.06 0.55 -2.97
N VAL A 330 13.84 -0.40 -2.07
CA VAL A 330 12.64 -0.45 -1.23
C VAL A 330 12.66 0.71 -0.23
N SER A 331 11.68 1.61 -0.29
CA SER A 331 11.47 2.66 0.73
C SER A 331 10.41 2.29 1.75
N ARG A 332 9.39 1.52 1.32
CA ARG A 332 8.39 0.91 2.20
C ARG A 332 8.25 -0.57 1.88
N ASN A 333 8.38 -1.40 2.91
CA ASN A 333 8.18 -2.85 2.79
C ASN A 333 6.76 -3.19 2.32
N PHE A 334 6.55 -4.43 1.88
CA PHE A 334 5.22 -4.93 1.55
C PHE A 334 4.35 -4.95 2.81
N SER A 335 3.30 -4.14 2.81
CA SER A 335 2.40 -3.98 3.96
C SER A 335 1.01 -3.51 3.54
N PHE A 336 0.05 -3.58 4.46
CA PHE A 336 -1.27 -3.00 4.26
C PHE A 336 -1.18 -1.46 4.17
N ASP A 337 -1.56 -0.94 3.03
CA ASP A 337 -1.69 0.47 2.70
C ASP A 337 -3.14 0.93 2.99
N TYR A 338 -3.27 1.86 3.93
CA TYR A 338 -4.55 2.36 4.41
C TYR A 338 -5.22 3.33 3.44
N ASP A 339 -4.47 3.95 2.52
CA ASP A 339 -5.02 4.90 1.56
C ASP A 339 -5.67 4.17 0.39
N SER A 340 -5.00 3.15 -0.14
CA SER A 340 -5.54 2.33 -1.22
C SER A 340 -6.39 1.14 -0.72
N TYR A 341 -6.33 0.80 0.57
CA TYR A 341 -6.90 -0.43 1.14
C TYR A 341 -6.39 -1.69 0.43
N ARG A 342 -5.09 -1.74 0.09
CA ARG A 342 -4.40 -2.84 -0.59
C ARG A 342 -3.10 -3.20 0.13
N ASN A 343 -2.51 -4.34 -0.16
CA ASN A 343 -1.14 -4.66 0.28
C ASN A 343 -0.19 -4.36 -0.88
N ASN A 344 0.81 -3.52 -0.66
CA ASN A 344 1.78 -3.10 -1.68
C ASN A 344 3.14 -2.73 -1.06
N MET A 345 4.15 -2.61 -1.92
CA MET A 345 5.51 -2.16 -1.61
C MET A 345 5.75 -0.80 -2.28
N VAL A 346 6.68 0.01 -1.78
CA VAL A 346 7.06 1.30 -2.40
C VAL A 346 8.56 1.35 -2.62
N LEU A 347 8.95 1.74 -3.81
CA LEU A 347 10.33 1.94 -4.23
C LEU A 347 10.66 3.44 -4.31
N SER A 348 11.93 3.78 -4.11
CA SER A 348 12.54 5.09 -4.36
C SER A 348 13.85 4.91 -5.15
N LEU A 349 14.38 5.98 -5.73
CA LEU A 349 15.61 5.92 -6.53
C LEU A 349 16.85 6.10 -5.64
N GLY A 350 17.81 5.18 -5.74
CA GLY A 350 19.15 5.27 -5.15
C GLY A 350 19.24 5.03 -3.63
N GLU A 351 18.31 5.57 -2.85
CA GLU A 351 18.24 5.38 -1.41
C GLU A 351 16.80 5.45 -0.86
N PRO A 352 16.51 4.87 0.33
CA PRO A 352 15.25 5.08 1.01
C PRO A 352 15.00 6.55 1.33
N LEU A 353 13.73 6.95 1.37
CA LEU A 353 13.34 8.30 1.74
C LEU A 353 13.54 8.54 3.24
N TYR A 354 13.76 9.81 3.61
CA TYR A 354 13.93 10.24 5.00
C TYR A 354 12.86 11.27 5.38
N LYS A 355 12.41 11.22 6.62
CA LYS A 355 11.52 12.22 7.20
C LYS A 355 12.17 13.59 7.10
N SER A 356 11.48 14.56 6.51
CA SER A 356 12.01 15.91 6.30
C SER A 356 12.47 16.58 7.61
N THR A 357 11.68 16.44 8.68
CA THR A 357 11.99 16.95 10.03
C THR A 357 13.06 16.16 10.77
N HIS A 358 13.53 15.04 10.22
CA HIS A 358 14.71 14.33 10.71
C HIS A 358 16.01 15.01 10.25
N LEU A 359 16.03 15.55 9.02
CA LEU A 359 17.21 16.15 8.41
C LEU A 359 17.24 17.68 8.54
N TYR A 360 16.08 18.33 8.50
CA TYR A 360 15.94 19.79 8.50
C TYR A 360 15.00 20.29 9.58
N VAL A 361 15.22 21.54 10.02
CA VAL A 361 14.37 22.16 11.04
C VAL A 361 12.96 22.29 10.51
N ALA A 362 11.97 21.82 11.27
CA ALA A 362 10.56 21.88 10.92
C ALA A 362 10.11 23.30 10.52
N GLY A 363 9.47 23.44 9.36
CA GLY A 363 9.03 24.73 8.82
C GLY A 363 10.11 25.55 8.12
N SER A 364 11.34 25.04 8.00
CA SER A 364 12.37 25.64 7.13
C SER A 364 12.07 25.40 5.65
N ASP A 365 12.67 26.21 4.78
CA ASP A 365 12.53 26.06 3.32
C ASP A 365 13.09 24.71 2.86
N GLU A 366 14.19 24.25 3.45
CA GLU A 366 14.80 22.95 3.15
C GLU A 366 13.92 21.77 3.57
N GLU A 367 13.24 21.89 4.71
CA GLU A 367 12.29 20.87 5.19
C GLU A 367 11.09 20.76 4.27
N GLN A 368 10.47 21.90 3.91
CA GLN A 368 9.34 21.94 2.98
C GLN A 368 9.71 21.42 1.60
N ALA A 369 10.90 21.77 1.10
CA ALA A 369 11.40 21.29 -0.18
C ALA A 369 11.60 19.76 -0.19
N LEU A 370 12.17 19.19 0.88
CA LEU A 370 12.34 17.75 0.99
C LEU A 370 11.00 17.03 1.14
N ALA A 371 10.07 17.55 1.96
CA ALA A 371 8.74 16.98 2.10
C ALA A 371 7.99 16.96 0.75
N ALA A 372 8.08 18.04 -0.03
CA ALA A 372 7.50 18.10 -1.37
C ALA A 372 8.18 17.11 -2.33
N ALA A 373 9.51 16.99 -2.28
CA ALA A 373 10.27 16.06 -3.12
C ALA A 373 9.93 14.59 -2.82
N ASN A 374 9.78 14.23 -1.54
CA ASN A 374 9.43 12.85 -1.13
C ASN A 374 8.11 12.39 -1.77
N THR A 375 7.09 13.26 -1.87
CA THR A 375 5.80 12.89 -2.50
C THR A 375 5.89 12.56 -3.99
N LYS A 376 7.02 12.93 -4.63
CA LYS A 376 7.36 12.70 -6.04
C LYS A 376 8.54 11.73 -6.22
N SER A 377 8.98 11.07 -5.16
CA SER A 377 10.16 10.19 -5.17
C SER A 377 9.78 8.72 -4.94
N THR A 378 8.54 8.36 -5.26
CA THR A 378 7.97 7.03 -4.99
C THR A 378 7.43 6.35 -6.25
N LEU A 379 7.70 5.06 -6.37
CA LEU A 379 7.05 4.14 -7.31
C LEU A 379 6.39 3.02 -6.51
N PHE A 380 5.06 2.87 -6.62
CA PHE A 380 4.35 1.80 -5.93
C PHE A 380 4.46 0.50 -6.71
N VAL A 381 4.60 -0.64 -6.03
CA VAL A 381 4.54 -1.97 -6.64
C VAL A 381 3.25 -2.64 -6.18
N ASP A 382 2.28 -2.72 -7.09
CA ASP A 382 0.91 -3.15 -6.82
C ASP A 382 0.49 -4.23 -7.83
N SER A 383 0.14 -5.43 -7.36
CA SER A 383 -0.50 -6.42 -8.23
C SER A 383 -1.88 -5.94 -8.69
N ASP A 384 -2.32 -6.30 -9.91
CA ASP A 384 -3.67 -5.93 -10.38
C ASP A 384 -4.74 -6.49 -9.44
N ALA A 385 -4.72 -7.80 -9.21
CA ALA A 385 -5.55 -8.42 -8.20
C ALA A 385 -5.11 -7.97 -6.80
N LYS A 386 -6.06 -7.73 -5.90
CA LYS A 386 -5.75 -7.39 -4.52
C LYS A 386 -5.04 -8.57 -3.84
N ALA A 387 -3.81 -8.35 -3.41
CA ALA A 387 -3.01 -9.35 -2.70
C ALA A 387 -3.65 -9.74 -1.36
N SER A 388 -3.60 -11.03 -1.05
CA SER A 388 -4.00 -11.57 0.26
C SER A 388 -3.02 -11.13 1.35
N ASP A 389 -3.50 -11.07 2.58
CA ASP A 389 -2.69 -10.78 3.76
C ASP A 389 -1.51 -11.76 3.87
N GLY A 390 -0.29 -11.23 4.04
CA GLY A 390 0.95 -12.02 4.16
C GLY A 390 1.48 -12.64 2.87
N VAL A 391 0.85 -12.40 1.71
CA VAL A 391 1.24 -12.98 0.43
C VAL A 391 1.75 -11.89 -0.51
N VAL A 392 3.03 -11.97 -0.90
CA VAL A 392 3.62 -11.14 -1.96
C VAL A 392 3.40 -11.86 -3.30
N PRO A 393 2.52 -11.37 -4.20
CA PRO A 393 2.11 -12.15 -5.38
C PRO A 393 3.22 -12.45 -6.37
N TYR A 394 4.25 -11.62 -6.38
CA TYR A 394 5.42 -11.67 -7.25
C TYR A 394 6.68 -12.12 -6.50
N PHE A 395 6.55 -12.69 -5.30
CA PHE A 395 7.66 -13.28 -4.57
C PHE A 395 7.18 -14.42 -3.66
N SER A 396 7.06 -15.61 -4.22
CA SER A 396 6.60 -16.82 -3.54
C SER A 396 7.56 -17.29 -2.44
N GLY A 397 8.83 -16.88 -2.51
CA GLY A 397 9.87 -17.15 -1.51
C GLY A 397 9.78 -16.31 -0.22
N PHE A 398 8.85 -15.35 -0.14
CA PHE A 398 8.77 -14.41 0.99
C PHE A 398 8.61 -15.11 2.35
N ASN A 399 9.60 -14.95 3.23
CA ASN A 399 9.58 -15.55 4.57
C ASN A 399 10.51 -14.84 5.57
N ALA A 400 10.25 -15.05 6.87
CA ALA A 400 10.95 -14.34 7.95
C ALA A 400 12.42 -14.78 8.17
N GLU A 401 12.88 -15.89 7.60
CA GLU A 401 14.22 -16.44 7.85
C GLU A 401 15.25 -15.99 6.80
N ASP A 402 15.03 -16.33 5.53
CA ASP A 402 16.00 -16.11 4.45
C ASP A 402 15.44 -15.52 3.15
N GLY A 403 14.11 -15.38 3.04
CA GLY A 403 13.43 -14.72 1.93
C GLY A 403 12.78 -13.42 2.38
N TYR A 404 13.49 -12.61 3.16
CA TYR A 404 12.98 -11.34 3.67
C TYR A 404 13.27 -10.21 2.69
N ILE A 405 12.41 -9.19 2.70
CA ILE A 405 12.62 -7.91 2.03
C ILE A 405 12.96 -6.89 3.12
N ARG A 406 13.94 -6.02 2.90
CA ARG A 406 14.31 -4.93 3.80
C ARG A 406 14.23 -3.57 3.09
N VAL A 407 13.90 -2.53 3.86
CA VAL A 407 14.02 -1.15 3.39
C VAL A 407 15.49 -0.88 3.05
N GLY A 408 15.73 -0.36 1.85
CA GLY A 408 17.05 -0.15 1.24
C GLY A 408 17.57 -1.31 0.39
N ASP A 409 16.80 -2.41 0.24
CA ASP A 409 17.13 -3.44 -0.75
C ASP A 409 16.94 -2.87 -2.16
N GLU A 410 17.96 -3.03 -3.00
CA GLU A 410 17.84 -2.83 -4.45
C GLU A 410 16.99 -3.97 -5.02
N VAL A 411 16.00 -3.62 -5.85
CA VAL A 411 15.08 -4.60 -6.47
C VAL A 411 15.48 -4.76 -7.93
N GLU A 412 15.97 -5.94 -8.27
CA GLU A 412 16.39 -6.31 -9.61
C GLU A 412 15.37 -7.24 -10.27
N ASN A 413 15.40 -7.32 -11.61
CA ASN A 413 14.65 -8.30 -12.41
C ASN A 413 13.12 -8.26 -12.29
N LEU A 414 12.53 -7.38 -11.47
CA LEU A 414 11.08 -7.21 -11.39
C LEU A 414 10.55 -6.64 -12.69
N GLU A 415 9.71 -7.41 -13.38
CA GLU A 415 9.03 -7.01 -14.61
C GLU A 415 7.56 -6.64 -14.37
N GLY A 416 7.11 -5.57 -15.02
CA GLY A 416 5.72 -5.12 -14.92
C GLY A 416 5.43 -3.92 -15.80
N VAL A 417 4.17 -3.50 -15.85
CA VAL A 417 3.76 -2.31 -16.60
C VAL A 417 3.64 -1.09 -15.69
N ILE A 418 4.06 0.09 -16.14
CA ILE A 418 3.84 1.33 -15.40
C ILE A 418 2.40 1.82 -15.64
N GLY A 419 1.59 1.91 -14.59
CA GLY A 419 0.28 2.57 -14.62
C GLY A 419 0.25 3.79 -13.71
N TYR A 420 -0.84 4.55 -13.77
CA TYR A 420 -1.03 5.73 -12.91
C TYR A 420 -2.38 5.70 -12.19
N SER A 421 -2.37 5.87 -10.86
CA SER A 421 -3.60 6.00 -10.07
C SER A 421 -3.34 6.56 -8.67
N TYR A 422 -4.34 7.25 -8.12
CA TYR A 422 -4.25 7.95 -6.82
C TYR A 422 -3.09 8.97 -6.76
N SER A 423 -2.82 9.64 -7.88
CA SER A 423 -1.73 10.60 -8.05
C SER A 423 -0.32 10.02 -7.91
N GLN A 424 -0.17 8.71 -8.15
CA GLN A 424 1.10 7.98 -8.03
C GLN A 424 1.27 7.03 -9.21
N TYR A 425 2.51 6.92 -9.69
CA TYR A 425 2.89 5.85 -10.62
C TYR A 425 2.97 4.52 -9.88
N ARG A 426 2.60 3.45 -10.58
CA ARG A 426 2.57 2.10 -10.07
C ARG A 426 3.20 1.15 -11.08
N LEU A 427 4.19 0.38 -10.67
CA LEU A 427 4.59 -0.81 -11.39
C LEU A 427 3.60 -1.92 -11.03
N VAL A 428 2.90 -2.43 -12.05
CA VAL A 428 2.00 -3.57 -11.92
C VAL A 428 2.74 -4.80 -12.42
N PRO A 429 3.19 -5.70 -11.53
CA PRO A 429 3.94 -6.88 -11.94
C PRO A 429 3.15 -7.73 -12.92
N THR A 430 3.84 -8.40 -13.85
CA THR A 430 3.19 -9.32 -14.78
C THR A 430 2.60 -10.53 -14.03
N VAL A 431 1.65 -11.23 -14.65
CA VAL A 431 0.91 -12.32 -13.97
C VAL A 431 1.76 -13.55 -13.68
N ASP A 432 2.85 -13.74 -14.43
CA ASP A 432 3.78 -14.87 -14.30
C ASP A 432 5.06 -14.50 -13.53
N GLU A 433 5.12 -13.26 -13.02
CA GLU A 433 6.26 -12.75 -12.25
C GLU A 433 6.43 -13.50 -10.92
N ASP A 434 7.64 -13.98 -10.65
CA ASP A 434 8.02 -14.55 -9.36
C ASP A 434 9.51 -14.32 -9.13
N LEU A 435 9.82 -13.33 -8.29
CA LEU A 435 11.19 -12.98 -7.90
C LEU A 435 11.84 -14.09 -7.07
N ASP A 436 13.16 -14.16 -7.14
CA ASP A 436 13.99 -14.93 -6.23
C ASP A 436 14.54 -14.02 -5.12
N LYS A 437 14.93 -14.62 -3.99
CA LYS A 437 15.57 -13.86 -2.90
C LYS A 437 16.86 -13.14 -3.32
N SER A 438 17.50 -13.55 -4.40
CA SER A 438 18.69 -12.88 -4.94
C SER A 438 18.37 -11.56 -5.66
N ASP A 439 17.11 -11.34 -5.99
CA ASP A 439 16.64 -10.12 -6.66
C ASP A 439 16.44 -8.96 -5.68
N PHE A 440 16.44 -9.24 -4.38
CA PHE A 440 16.51 -8.25 -3.32
C PHE A 440 17.95 -8.13 -2.81
N VAL A 441 18.70 -7.15 -3.32
CA VAL A 441 20.13 -7.00 -3.01
C VAL A 441 20.33 -6.16 -1.75
N HIS A 442 20.69 -6.82 -0.64
CA HIS A 442 20.87 -6.21 0.68
C HIS A 442 22.15 -5.36 0.81
N ARG A 443 22.23 -4.19 0.16
CA ARG A 443 23.42 -3.30 0.23
C ARG A 443 23.35 -2.25 1.32
N PHE A 444 22.15 -1.81 1.70
CA PHE A 444 21.95 -0.71 2.63
C PHE A 444 22.19 -1.16 4.08
N THR A 445 21.44 -2.17 4.55
CA THR A 445 21.65 -2.80 5.85
C THR A 445 21.42 -4.31 5.74
N GLU A 446 22.39 -5.13 6.14
CA GLU A 446 22.28 -6.58 6.13
C GLU A 446 22.01 -7.13 7.54
N ARG A 447 21.30 -8.26 7.62
CA ARG A 447 21.15 -9.00 8.88
C ARG A 447 22.50 -9.48 9.40
N THR A 448 22.88 -9.03 10.59
CA THR A 448 24.02 -9.54 11.36
C THR A 448 23.71 -10.86 12.07
N ALA A 449 24.65 -11.82 12.07
CA ALA A 449 24.44 -13.12 12.74
C ALA A 449 24.68 -13.12 14.26
N TYR A 450 25.41 -12.12 14.79
CA TYR A 450 25.94 -12.13 16.17
C TYR A 450 25.70 -10.82 16.96
N GLY A 451 24.67 -10.05 16.61
CA GLY A 451 24.41 -8.75 17.21
C GLY A 451 25.08 -7.58 16.48
N PRO A 452 25.04 -6.36 17.06
CA PRO A 452 25.53 -5.15 16.41
C PRO A 452 27.05 -5.17 16.19
N GLU A 453 27.47 -4.75 14.98
CA GLU A 453 28.87 -4.72 14.53
C GLU A 453 29.60 -3.41 14.93
N LEU A 454 29.56 -3.07 16.21
CA LEU A 454 30.31 -1.95 16.76
C LEU A 454 31.78 -2.33 17.03
N ASP A 455 32.71 -1.39 16.81
CA ASP A 455 34.11 -1.56 17.23
C ASP A 455 34.19 -1.74 18.75
N LYS A 456 34.42 -2.99 19.20
CA LYS A 456 34.38 -3.45 20.61
C LYS A 456 35.57 -2.96 21.43
N THR A 457 35.87 -1.67 21.36
CA THR A 457 36.95 -1.03 22.14
C THR A 457 36.45 -0.49 23.48
N GLY A 458 35.13 -0.47 23.70
CA GLY A 458 34.48 -0.11 24.95
C GLY A 458 34.70 -1.15 26.06
N ASP A 459 34.49 -0.74 27.30
CA ASP A 459 34.45 -1.63 28.47
C ASP A 459 33.17 -1.47 29.30
N LEU A 460 32.16 -0.84 28.70
CA LEU A 460 30.78 -0.74 29.18
C LEU A 460 29.89 -0.50 27.96
N ARG A 461 28.97 -1.42 27.66
CA ARG A 461 27.96 -1.25 26.61
C ARG A 461 26.63 -0.81 27.23
N VAL A 462 26.00 0.22 26.68
CA VAL A 462 24.69 0.71 27.11
C VAL A 462 23.76 0.76 25.91
N ALA A 463 22.52 0.31 26.05
CA ALA A 463 21.57 0.29 24.95
C ALA A 463 20.16 0.75 25.36
N SER A 464 19.37 1.19 24.39
CA SER A 464 17.94 1.45 24.50
C SER A 464 17.17 0.43 23.69
N PHE A 465 15.97 0.05 24.12
CA PHE A 465 15.09 -0.78 23.31
C PHE A 465 13.61 -0.55 23.65
N ASN A 466 12.83 -0.04 22.69
CA ASN A 466 11.37 -0.08 22.76
C ASN A 466 10.91 -1.49 22.36
N VAL A 467 10.15 -2.17 23.22
CA VAL A 467 9.82 -3.58 23.05
C VAL A 467 8.38 -3.84 22.58
N LEU A 468 7.71 -2.81 22.04
CA LEU A 468 6.40 -2.91 21.39
C LEU A 468 5.32 -3.54 22.28
N ASN A 469 4.99 -2.88 23.39
CA ASN A 469 3.95 -3.29 24.33
C ASN A 469 4.09 -4.74 24.84
N LEU A 470 5.13 -5.03 25.65
CA LEU A 470 5.28 -6.34 26.28
C LEU A 470 4.39 -6.45 27.54
N PHE A 471 3.27 -7.18 27.40
CA PHE A 471 2.29 -7.43 28.47
C PHE A 471 2.22 -8.91 28.82
N ASN A 472 2.25 -9.22 30.12
CA ASN A 472 2.13 -10.58 30.63
C ASN A 472 0.88 -10.79 31.50
N SER A 473 0.20 -9.72 31.94
CA SER A 473 -0.98 -9.84 32.82
C SER A 473 -2.13 -10.69 32.25
N PRO A 474 -2.44 -10.68 30.93
CA PRO A 474 -3.47 -11.56 30.37
C PRO A 474 -3.08 -13.05 30.42
N PHE A 475 -1.79 -13.33 30.60
CA PHE A 475 -1.18 -14.65 30.47
C PHE A 475 -0.68 -15.21 31.82
N GLY A 476 -1.26 -14.73 32.93
CA GLY A 476 -0.95 -15.18 34.29
C GLY A 476 0.07 -14.34 35.04
N GLY A 477 0.50 -13.22 34.46
CA GLY A 477 1.32 -12.21 35.13
C GLY A 477 0.57 -11.41 36.21
N ALA A 478 1.28 -10.50 36.86
CA ALA A 478 0.69 -9.56 37.81
C ALA A 478 -0.33 -8.64 37.09
N ALA A 479 -1.42 -8.29 37.77
CA ALA A 479 -2.42 -7.40 37.20
C ALA A 479 -1.86 -5.98 36.97
N ASN A 480 -2.26 -5.36 35.86
CA ASN A 480 -1.98 -3.96 35.59
C ASN A 480 -3.08 -3.07 36.19
N ALA A 481 -2.71 -2.20 37.13
CA ALA A 481 -3.65 -1.29 37.79
C ALA A 481 -3.93 0.00 36.98
N PHE A 482 -3.20 0.22 35.88
CA PHE A 482 -3.13 1.49 35.17
C PHE A 482 -3.75 1.45 33.76
N GLY A 483 -4.18 0.28 33.30
CA GLY A 483 -4.98 0.16 32.08
C GLY A 483 -5.00 -1.25 31.50
N ASP A 484 -5.69 -1.37 30.37
CA ASP A 484 -5.90 -2.62 29.67
C ASP A 484 -4.67 -3.04 28.85
N ASN A 485 -4.67 -4.32 28.45
CA ASN A 485 -3.66 -4.91 27.58
C ASN A 485 -3.54 -4.16 26.24
N ARG A 486 -2.31 -3.80 25.86
CA ARG A 486 -1.98 -3.20 24.55
C ARG A 486 -1.05 -4.07 23.70
N GLY A 487 -0.60 -5.20 24.23
CA GLY A 487 0.33 -6.12 23.59
C GLY A 487 -0.37 -7.28 22.90
N ALA A 488 0.31 -8.44 22.89
CA ALA A 488 -0.20 -9.71 22.41
C ALA A 488 -1.61 -10.03 22.92
N THR A 489 -2.46 -10.57 22.05
CA THR A 489 -3.87 -10.87 22.36
C THR A 489 -4.11 -12.33 22.74
N VAL A 490 -3.19 -13.21 22.35
CA VAL A 490 -3.20 -14.64 22.65
C VAL A 490 -1.83 -15.08 23.20
N LEU A 491 -1.80 -16.25 23.85
CA LEU A 491 -0.61 -16.73 24.58
C LEU A 491 0.56 -16.99 23.63
N GLU A 492 0.28 -17.52 22.43
CA GLU A 492 1.28 -17.84 21.42
C GLU A 492 2.00 -16.58 20.92
N GLU A 493 1.25 -15.50 20.66
CA GLU A 493 1.79 -14.19 20.29
C GLU A 493 2.70 -13.63 21.41
N TYR A 494 2.28 -13.73 22.67
CA TYR A 494 3.09 -13.28 23.81
C TYR A 494 4.39 -14.09 23.95
N GLN A 495 4.32 -15.41 23.80
CA GLN A 495 5.50 -16.28 23.87
C GLN A 495 6.49 -15.97 22.75
N LEU A 496 5.98 -15.75 21.54
CA LEU A 496 6.80 -15.35 20.40
C LEU A 496 7.45 -13.98 20.66
N GLN A 497 6.66 -12.98 21.05
CA GLN A 497 7.16 -11.65 21.39
C GLN A 497 8.28 -11.71 22.44
N LEU A 498 8.04 -12.39 23.56
CA LEU A 498 9.00 -12.56 24.64
C LEU A 498 10.28 -13.25 24.14
N THR A 499 10.16 -14.28 23.30
CA THR A 499 11.30 -15.01 22.73
C THR A 499 12.15 -14.12 21.83
N LYS A 500 11.53 -13.40 20.89
CA LYS A 500 12.24 -12.51 19.95
C LYS A 500 12.96 -11.39 20.68
N ILE A 501 12.29 -10.72 21.63
CA ILE A 501 12.91 -9.67 22.46
C ILE A 501 14.06 -10.26 23.31
N SER A 502 13.88 -11.46 23.88
CA SER A 502 14.92 -12.11 24.67
C SER A 502 16.17 -12.43 23.84
N ASN A 503 15.96 -12.93 22.61
CA ASN A 503 17.03 -13.20 21.65
C ASN A 503 17.72 -11.90 21.22
N ALA A 504 16.97 -10.84 20.95
CA ALA A 504 17.52 -9.52 20.64
C ALA A 504 18.38 -8.99 21.81
N ILE A 505 17.89 -8.99 23.05
CA ILE A 505 18.65 -8.54 24.23
C ILE A 505 19.91 -9.40 24.48
N SER A 506 19.81 -10.70 24.25
CA SER A 506 20.94 -11.63 24.36
C SER A 506 22.06 -11.29 23.36
N GLN A 507 21.70 -11.04 22.10
CA GLN A 507 22.64 -10.68 21.03
C GLN A 507 23.17 -9.24 21.14
N LEU A 508 22.34 -8.32 21.64
CA LEU A 508 22.71 -6.94 21.96
C LEU A 508 23.88 -6.88 22.95
N ASP A 509 23.90 -7.81 23.90
CA ASP A 509 24.98 -8.03 24.88
C ASP A 509 25.39 -6.75 25.64
N ALA A 510 24.41 -5.91 26.00
CA ALA A 510 24.66 -4.67 26.73
C ALA A 510 24.80 -4.91 28.24
N ASP A 511 25.51 -4.01 28.93
CA ASP A 511 25.66 -4.06 30.38
C ASP A 511 24.56 -3.30 31.12
N ILE A 512 23.96 -2.30 30.46
CA ILE A 512 22.79 -1.55 30.91
C ILE A 512 21.85 -1.41 29.71
N ILE A 513 20.57 -1.73 29.88
CA ILE A 513 19.55 -1.58 28.84
C ILE A 513 18.41 -0.73 29.40
N GLY A 514 18.09 0.37 28.74
CA GLY A 514 16.85 1.10 28.96
C GLY A 514 15.74 0.51 28.12
N LEU A 515 14.56 0.29 28.72
CA LEU A 515 13.41 -0.28 28.04
C LEU A 515 12.26 0.72 27.98
N MET A 516 11.55 0.72 26.86
CA MET A 516 10.25 1.37 26.70
C MET A 516 9.18 0.32 26.40
N GLU A 517 7.93 0.64 26.74
CA GLU A 517 6.77 -0.21 26.48
C GLU A 517 6.73 -1.55 27.23
N ILE A 518 7.20 -1.53 28.47
CA ILE A 518 6.97 -2.63 29.41
C ILE A 518 5.65 -2.38 30.13
N GLU A 519 4.81 -3.40 30.25
CA GLU A 519 3.59 -3.33 31.04
C GLU A 519 3.85 -2.81 32.46
N ASN A 520 3.02 -1.86 32.90
CA ASN A 520 3.15 -1.20 34.20
C ASN A 520 2.50 -2.00 35.33
N ASN A 521 2.94 -3.24 35.56
CA ASN A 521 2.41 -4.13 36.61
C ASN A 521 3.38 -4.36 37.78
N GLY A 522 4.21 -3.35 38.05
CA GLY A 522 5.13 -3.31 39.18
C GLY A 522 6.41 -4.11 38.97
N PHE A 523 7.01 -4.54 40.09
CA PHE A 523 8.35 -5.15 40.13
C PHE A 523 8.38 -6.48 40.90
N SER A 524 7.23 -7.16 40.98
CA SER A 524 7.15 -8.49 41.59
C SER A 524 7.74 -9.56 40.65
N GLU A 525 7.95 -10.78 41.15
CA GLU A 525 8.38 -11.93 40.34
C GLU A 525 7.43 -12.26 39.17
N ASN A 526 6.17 -11.82 39.24
CA ASN A 526 5.16 -12.04 38.19
C ASN A 526 5.00 -10.82 37.26
N SER A 527 5.80 -9.76 37.41
CA SER A 527 5.75 -8.57 36.55
C SER A 527 6.32 -8.85 35.15
N ALA A 528 5.96 -8.03 34.17
CA ALA A 528 6.44 -8.17 32.79
C ALA A 528 7.98 -8.00 32.71
N ILE A 529 8.54 -7.05 33.45
CA ILE A 529 10.01 -6.86 33.49
C ILE A 529 10.74 -8.06 34.11
N ALA A 530 10.15 -8.71 35.11
CA ALA A 530 10.71 -9.91 35.71
C ALA A 530 10.67 -11.09 34.74
N ALA A 531 9.51 -11.30 34.07
CA ALA A 531 9.37 -12.34 33.05
C ALA A 531 10.38 -12.17 31.89
N LEU A 532 10.61 -10.93 31.45
CA LEU A 532 11.64 -10.62 30.45
C LEU A 532 13.05 -10.97 30.93
N VAL A 533 13.42 -10.55 32.14
CA VAL A 533 14.74 -10.84 32.70
C VAL A 533 14.97 -12.34 32.88
N ASP A 534 13.96 -13.08 33.32
CA ASP A 534 14.04 -14.53 33.46
C ASP A 534 14.24 -15.19 32.09
N SER A 535 13.46 -14.79 31.08
CA SER A 535 13.58 -15.31 29.72
C SER A 535 14.95 -15.00 29.09
N VAL A 536 15.45 -13.77 29.20
CA VAL A 536 16.79 -13.39 28.75
C VAL A 536 17.86 -14.21 29.46
N ASN A 537 17.74 -14.38 30.78
CA ASN A 537 18.73 -15.12 31.55
C ASN A 537 18.75 -16.62 31.25
N MET A 538 17.61 -17.18 30.80
CA MET A 538 17.49 -18.55 30.34
C MET A 538 18.03 -18.77 28.92
N THR A 539 17.87 -17.78 28.04
CA THR A 539 18.21 -17.88 26.60
C THR A 539 19.65 -17.46 26.28
N GLN A 540 20.25 -16.58 27.10
CA GLN A 540 21.63 -16.15 26.87
C GLN A 540 22.65 -17.30 27.04
N PRO A 541 23.84 -17.21 26.39
CA PRO A 541 24.90 -18.18 26.57
C PRO A 541 25.28 -18.34 28.05
N ALA A 542 25.55 -19.56 28.51
CA ALA A 542 25.93 -19.83 29.91
C ALA A 542 27.20 -19.09 30.39
N SER A 543 28.01 -18.56 29.46
CA SER A 543 29.17 -17.72 29.75
C SER A 543 28.82 -16.24 30.02
N ALA A 544 27.63 -15.79 29.67
CA ALA A 544 27.18 -14.42 29.89
C ALA A 544 26.82 -14.17 31.37
N HIS A 545 26.96 -12.92 31.82
CA HIS A 545 26.63 -12.56 33.21
C HIS A 545 25.14 -12.29 33.38
N PRO A 546 24.42 -12.88 34.35
CA PRO A 546 22.98 -12.68 34.47
C PRO A 546 22.59 -11.20 34.63
N TYR A 547 21.49 -10.83 34.00
CA TYR A 547 20.85 -9.54 34.19
C TYR A 547 20.03 -9.50 35.48
N ALA A 548 19.93 -8.31 36.04
CA ALA A 548 18.92 -7.91 37.00
C ALA A 548 18.18 -6.67 36.46
N TYR A 549 17.02 -6.34 37.03
CA TYR A 549 16.30 -5.11 36.70
C TYR A 549 16.35 -4.09 37.85
N VAL A 550 16.19 -2.82 37.53
CA VAL A 550 16.08 -1.73 38.51
C VAL A 550 14.65 -1.67 39.03
N ALA A 551 14.45 -2.08 40.28
CA ALA A 551 13.15 -2.00 40.95
C ALA A 551 12.97 -0.68 41.71
N VAL A 552 11.75 -0.14 41.69
CA VAL A 552 11.37 1.01 42.51
C VAL A 552 10.60 0.51 43.73
N GLU A 553 11.13 0.74 44.93
CA GLU A 553 10.50 0.27 46.17
C GLU A 553 9.27 1.10 46.53
N GLY A 554 8.20 0.44 46.99
CA GLY A 554 7.03 1.09 47.57
C GLY A 554 6.04 1.70 46.57
N VAL A 555 6.13 1.34 45.29
CA VAL A 555 5.19 1.74 44.23
C VAL A 555 4.56 0.52 43.57
N GLU A 556 3.32 0.66 43.12
CA GLU A 556 2.62 -0.39 42.35
C GLU A 556 3.00 -0.38 40.85
N GLY A 557 3.58 0.72 40.39
CA GLY A 557 4.05 0.95 39.02
C GLY A 557 4.76 2.30 38.89
N ILE A 558 5.20 2.64 37.68
CA ILE A 558 5.82 3.93 37.33
C ILE A 558 4.78 4.80 36.61
N GLY A 559 4.43 5.96 37.19
CA GLY A 559 3.43 6.85 36.60
C GLY A 559 2.03 6.23 36.57
N THR A 560 1.21 6.65 35.60
CA THR A 560 -0.23 6.30 35.52
C THR A 560 -0.65 5.63 34.20
N ASP A 561 0.28 5.42 33.26
CA ASP A 561 0.00 4.78 31.98
C ASP A 561 0.10 3.25 32.10
N ALA A 562 -0.62 2.50 31.26
CA ALA A 562 -0.59 1.05 31.20
C ALA A 562 0.79 0.50 30.81
N ILE A 563 1.62 1.31 30.14
CA ILE A 563 3.02 1.01 29.84
C ILE A 563 3.96 1.98 30.56
N SER A 564 5.15 1.48 30.87
CA SER A 564 6.19 2.19 31.59
C SER A 564 7.57 1.96 30.98
N VAL A 565 8.55 2.73 31.46
CA VAL A 565 9.96 2.51 31.16
C VAL A 565 10.59 1.56 32.17
N GLY A 566 11.62 0.83 31.75
CA GLY A 566 12.36 -0.11 32.59
C GLY A 566 13.88 0.04 32.43
N MET A 567 14.64 -0.63 33.30
CA MET A 567 16.09 -0.76 33.13
C MET A 567 16.58 -2.15 33.55
N LEU A 568 17.35 -2.78 32.67
CA LEU A 568 18.13 -3.98 32.94
C LEU A 568 19.60 -3.60 33.15
N TYR A 569 20.33 -4.36 33.95
CA TYR A 569 21.75 -4.20 34.13
C TYR A 569 22.44 -5.51 34.50
N ARG A 570 23.73 -5.65 34.18
CA ARG A 570 24.57 -6.78 34.62
C ARG A 570 25.27 -6.43 35.95
N PRO A 571 24.89 -7.03 37.11
CA PRO A 571 25.49 -6.71 38.41
C PRO A 571 26.99 -7.01 38.50
N ALA A 572 27.51 -7.87 37.61
CA ALA A 572 28.94 -8.14 37.48
C ALA A 572 29.75 -6.94 36.95
N VAL A 573 29.11 -6.03 36.22
CA VAL A 573 29.77 -4.90 35.53
C VAL A 573 29.43 -3.57 36.19
N VAL A 574 28.18 -3.39 36.65
CA VAL A 574 27.72 -2.14 37.25
C VAL A 574 26.92 -2.36 38.53
N GLN A 575 27.01 -1.40 39.46
CA GLN A 575 26.24 -1.41 40.71
C GLN A 575 25.37 -0.15 40.83
N PRO A 576 24.06 -0.27 41.09
CA PRO A 576 23.22 0.86 41.47
C PRO A 576 23.77 1.57 42.71
N LYS A 577 23.96 2.89 42.63
CA LYS A 577 24.56 3.70 43.70
C LYS A 577 23.57 4.05 44.82
N HIS A 578 22.31 4.22 44.46
CA HIS A 578 21.20 4.62 45.34
C HIS A 578 19.89 4.13 44.71
N ALA A 579 18.77 4.26 45.42
CA ALA A 579 17.44 4.00 44.89
C ALA A 579 17.19 4.79 43.58
N PRO A 580 16.49 4.22 42.60
CA PRO A 580 16.17 4.92 41.35
C PRO A 580 15.35 6.18 41.62
N ARG A 581 15.45 7.14 40.71
CA ARG A 581 14.69 8.39 40.76
C ARG A 581 13.65 8.41 39.65
N LEU A 582 12.39 8.56 40.04
CA LEU A 582 11.31 8.94 39.12
C LEU A 582 11.42 10.43 38.81
N ILE A 583 11.36 10.77 37.53
CA ILE A 583 11.29 12.14 37.03
C ILE A 583 9.87 12.33 36.53
N GLU A 584 9.09 13.04 37.33
CA GLU A 584 7.73 13.42 36.97
C GLU A 584 7.75 14.30 35.73
N MET A 585 6.83 14.01 34.82
CA MET A 585 6.73 14.65 33.52
C MET A 585 5.43 15.46 33.45
N PRO A 586 5.33 16.44 32.54
CA PRO A 586 4.16 17.30 32.49
C PRO A 586 2.89 16.57 32.03
N GLU A 587 1.74 17.06 32.49
CA GLU A 587 0.40 16.63 32.08
C GLU A 587 -0.38 17.83 31.54
N GLN A 588 -1.21 17.63 30.53
CA GLN A 588 -2.06 18.67 29.94
C GLN A 588 -3.53 18.37 30.26
N HIS A 589 -4.17 19.30 30.98
CA HIS A 589 -5.54 19.19 31.46
C HIS A 589 -6.29 20.47 31.10
N GLY A 590 -7.13 20.42 30.07
CA GLY A 590 -7.70 21.64 29.54
C GLY A 590 -8.82 21.45 28.54
N VAL A 591 -9.31 22.58 28.04
CA VAL A 591 -10.26 22.64 26.93
C VAL A 591 -9.67 23.51 25.81
N ASP A 592 -9.92 23.14 24.56
CA ASP A 592 -9.60 24.00 23.43
C ASP A 592 -10.63 25.14 23.26
N ALA A 593 -10.47 25.94 22.20
CA ALA A 593 -11.34 27.07 21.91
C ALA A 593 -12.79 26.65 21.58
N GLU A 594 -12.99 25.43 21.10
CA GLU A 594 -14.26 24.81 20.71
C GLU A 594 -14.94 24.12 21.90
N GLY A 595 -14.24 23.99 23.04
CA GLY A 595 -14.73 23.37 24.26
C GLY A 595 -14.54 21.84 24.30
N GLN A 596 -13.73 21.26 23.41
CA GLN A 596 -13.32 19.87 23.50
C GLN A 596 -12.35 19.70 24.68
N GLN A 597 -12.62 18.69 25.50
CA GLN A 597 -11.77 18.34 26.64
C GLN A 597 -10.53 17.57 26.18
N PHE A 598 -9.38 17.99 26.70
CA PHE A 598 -8.12 17.29 26.56
C PHE A 598 -7.62 16.87 27.93
N ASP A 599 -7.23 15.59 28.00
CA ASP A 599 -6.55 15.00 29.13
C ASP A 599 -5.41 14.16 28.56
N LYS A 600 -4.18 14.67 28.67
CA LYS A 600 -2.99 14.11 28.01
C LYS A 600 -1.85 14.00 29.02
N TYR A 601 -1.18 12.85 29.00
CA TYR A 601 -0.14 12.51 29.96
C TYR A 601 1.18 12.24 29.23
N GLN A 602 2.29 12.70 29.82
CA GLN A 602 3.61 12.16 29.53
C GLN A 602 3.88 10.96 30.43
N ARG A 603 4.70 10.02 29.97
CA ARG A 603 5.12 8.89 30.81
C ARG A 603 6.27 9.30 31.71
N THR A 604 6.19 8.96 33.00
CA THR A 604 7.24 9.25 33.99
C THR A 604 8.57 8.63 33.56
N ALA A 605 9.65 9.43 33.56
CA ALA A 605 10.98 8.95 33.22
C ALA A 605 11.69 8.32 34.43
N LEU A 606 12.55 7.32 34.19
CA LEU A 606 13.29 6.59 35.22
C LEU A 606 14.77 6.94 35.14
N ALA A 607 15.40 7.33 36.24
CA ALA A 607 16.83 7.63 36.28
C ALA A 607 17.58 6.84 37.35
N GLN A 608 18.65 6.15 36.95
CA GLN A 608 19.52 5.39 37.85
C GLN A 608 20.98 5.82 37.69
N THR A 609 21.66 6.04 38.82
CA THR A 609 23.13 6.21 38.80
C THR A 609 23.80 4.88 39.09
N PHE A 610 24.63 4.44 38.17
CA PHE A 610 25.45 3.24 38.28
C PHE A 610 26.91 3.59 38.59
N VAL A 611 27.59 2.72 39.31
CA VAL A 611 29.04 2.71 39.47
C VAL A 611 29.59 1.59 38.59
N HIS A 612 30.42 1.93 37.61
CA HIS A 612 31.11 0.92 36.80
C HIS A 612 32.19 0.24 37.66
N MET A 613 32.04 -1.06 37.91
CA MET A 613 32.76 -1.80 38.93
C MET A 613 34.27 -1.76 38.73
N ALA A 614 34.73 -1.86 37.47
CA ALA A 614 36.16 -1.92 37.18
C ALA A 614 36.86 -0.55 37.19
N SER A 615 36.13 0.55 36.98
CA SER A 615 36.71 1.91 36.92
C SER A 615 36.36 2.80 38.11
N HIS A 616 35.35 2.41 38.89
CA HIS A 616 34.67 3.19 39.93
C HIS A 616 34.09 4.54 39.46
N LYS A 617 34.01 4.77 38.14
CA LYS A 617 33.34 5.93 37.58
C LYS A 617 31.83 5.76 37.66
N LYS A 618 31.14 6.89 37.74
CA LYS A 618 29.68 6.94 37.77
C LYS A 618 29.15 7.26 36.38
N ILE A 619 27.97 6.72 36.08
CA ILE A 619 27.12 7.12 34.96
C ILE A 619 25.69 7.18 35.47
N THR A 620 24.96 8.23 35.10
CA THR A 620 23.51 8.35 35.34
C THR A 620 22.82 8.12 34.01
N VAL A 621 21.99 7.08 33.95
CA VAL A 621 21.15 6.76 32.79
C VAL A 621 19.72 7.18 33.11
N ALA A 622 19.09 7.94 32.22
CA ALA A 622 17.71 8.40 32.32
C ALA A 622 16.91 7.87 31.12
N VAL A 623 16.05 6.90 31.37
CA VAL A 623 15.18 6.28 30.37
C VAL A 623 13.86 7.04 30.30
N ASN A 624 13.39 7.32 29.09
CA ASN A 624 12.20 8.10 28.84
C ASN A 624 11.36 7.48 27.72
N HIS A 625 10.07 7.82 27.68
CA HIS A 625 9.16 7.49 26.59
C HIS A 625 8.16 8.63 26.43
N PHE A 626 8.47 9.61 25.59
CA PHE A 626 7.63 10.80 25.40
C PHE A 626 6.30 10.46 24.71
N LYS A 627 5.36 11.40 24.79
CA LYS A 627 4.03 11.29 24.19
C LYS A 627 4.13 11.00 22.68
N SER A 628 3.46 9.93 22.26
CA SER A 628 3.31 9.55 20.85
C SER A 628 2.65 10.63 19.99
N LYS A 629 3.03 10.65 18.72
CA LYS A 629 2.49 11.50 17.64
C LYS A 629 1.07 11.12 17.18
N GLY A 630 0.53 9.96 17.59
CA GLY A 630 -0.72 9.41 17.05
C GLY A 630 -2.03 10.03 17.57
N SER A 631 -2.00 10.89 18.58
CA SER A 631 -3.21 11.53 19.13
C SER A 631 -2.99 13.02 19.35
N SER A 632 -3.99 13.86 19.06
CA SER A 632 -3.93 15.31 19.25
C SER A 632 -3.79 15.75 20.72
N CYS A 633 -3.12 16.87 20.93
CA CYS A 633 -3.08 17.70 22.12
C CYS A 633 -3.84 19.01 21.86
N ILE A 634 -3.99 19.87 22.89
CA ILE A 634 -4.80 21.10 22.78
C ILE A 634 -4.31 21.98 21.61
N GLU A 635 -3.00 22.10 21.44
CA GLU A 635 -2.38 22.96 20.41
C GLU A 635 -2.68 22.48 18.98
N ASP A 636 -3.02 21.20 18.81
CA ASP A 636 -3.28 20.61 17.50
C ASP A 636 -4.75 20.79 17.08
N SER A 637 -5.66 21.07 18.02
CA SER A 637 -7.12 21.16 17.78
C SER A 637 -7.53 22.26 16.80
N ASN A 638 -6.73 23.32 16.73
CA ASN A 638 -7.04 24.56 16.02
C ASN A 638 -6.02 24.92 14.93
N ALA A 639 -5.12 23.99 14.62
CA ALA A 639 -4.11 24.22 13.61
C ALA A 639 -4.77 24.26 12.22
N ILE A 640 -4.63 25.41 11.52
CA ILE A 640 -5.12 25.58 10.14
C ILE A 640 -4.41 24.61 9.19
N GLU A 641 -3.14 24.33 9.47
CA GLU A 641 -2.31 23.35 8.76
C GLU A 641 -1.68 22.39 9.77
N ALA A 642 -1.60 21.11 9.41
CA ALA A 642 -0.93 20.12 10.24
C ALA A 642 0.56 20.47 10.36
N SER A 643 1.07 20.54 11.59
CA SER A 643 2.50 20.72 11.83
C SER A 643 3.29 19.59 11.16
N PRO A 644 4.42 19.86 10.47
CA PRO A 644 5.30 18.81 9.95
C PRO A 644 5.91 17.95 11.08
N GLN A 645 5.81 18.40 12.34
CA GLN A 645 6.25 17.65 13.51
C GLN A 645 5.17 16.73 14.09
N SER A 646 4.00 16.65 13.45
CA SER A 646 2.82 15.89 13.91
C SER A 646 2.28 16.34 15.27
N ASN A 647 1.28 15.64 15.79
CA ASN A 647 0.59 16.01 17.03
C ASN A 647 1.52 16.13 18.25
N CYS A 648 1.07 16.90 19.24
CA CYS A 648 1.63 17.02 20.57
C CYS A 648 3.10 17.50 20.60
N ASN A 649 3.56 18.22 19.57
CA ASN A 649 4.94 18.73 19.53
C ASN A 649 5.25 19.65 20.74
N ALA A 650 4.41 20.66 20.98
CA ALA A 650 4.56 21.58 22.10
C ALA A 650 4.54 20.85 23.46
N PHE A 651 3.77 19.78 23.58
CA PHE A 651 3.72 18.96 24.79
C PHE A 651 4.99 18.12 24.98
N ARG A 652 5.58 17.61 23.90
CA ARG A 652 6.93 16.98 23.91
C ARG A 652 8.02 18.01 24.22
N VAL A 653 7.88 19.27 23.81
CA VAL A 653 8.80 20.37 24.21
C VAL A 653 8.73 20.62 25.72
N SER A 654 7.54 20.69 26.31
CA SER A 654 7.37 20.79 27.77
C SER A 654 8.03 19.62 28.50
N ALA A 655 7.92 18.40 27.96
CA ALA A 655 8.59 17.20 28.47
C ALA A 655 10.12 17.31 28.41
N ALA A 656 10.68 17.76 27.27
CA ALA A 656 12.12 18.00 27.12
C ALA A 656 12.64 18.99 28.17
N ILE A 657 11.88 20.07 28.45
CA ILE A 657 12.23 21.03 29.50
C ILE A 657 12.22 20.39 30.88
N ALA A 658 11.16 19.67 31.25
CA ALA A 658 11.05 19.02 32.55
C ALA A 658 12.20 18.02 32.79
N LEU A 659 12.49 17.18 31.80
CA LEU A 659 13.59 16.21 31.84
C LEU A 659 14.96 16.91 31.97
N GLY A 660 15.19 17.93 31.14
CA GLY A 660 16.43 18.71 31.16
C GLY A 660 16.68 19.39 32.51
N ASP A 661 15.67 20.05 33.08
CA ASP A 661 15.77 20.72 34.38
C ASP A 661 15.97 19.71 35.53
N ALA A 662 15.30 18.56 35.48
CA ALA A 662 15.47 17.49 36.46
C ALA A 662 16.88 16.89 36.46
N LEU A 663 17.58 16.88 35.32
CA LEU A 663 18.92 16.31 35.15
C LEU A 663 20.05 17.35 35.22
N LYS A 664 19.73 18.64 35.09
CA LYS A 664 20.70 19.74 35.08
C LYS A 664 21.67 19.71 36.26
N ARG A 665 21.20 19.37 37.47
CA ARG A 665 22.06 19.28 38.66
C ARG A 665 23.07 18.14 38.58
N GLN A 666 22.66 16.98 38.06
CA GLN A 666 23.54 15.82 37.83
C GLN A 666 24.56 16.11 36.72
N ALA A 667 24.17 16.85 35.69
CA ALA A 667 25.05 17.24 34.59
C ALA A 667 26.09 18.32 34.98
N ARG A 668 25.80 19.14 36.00
CA ARG A 668 26.76 20.16 36.51
C ARG A 668 28.04 19.50 37.03
N GLY A 669 29.20 20.14 36.78
CA GLY A 669 30.46 19.79 37.44
C GLY A 669 31.17 18.53 36.94
N ASN A 670 31.00 18.17 35.65
CA ASN A 670 31.55 16.96 35.00
C ASN A 670 30.82 15.64 35.32
N GLY A 671 29.52 15.68 35.63
CA GLY A 671 28.72 14.45 35.77
C GLY A 671 28.45 13.77 34.45
N ASN A 672 28.56 12.44 34.42
CA ASN A 672 28.30 11.59 33.26
C ASN A 672 26.80 11.26 33.21
N VAL A 673 26.03 12.01 32.42
CA VAL A 673 24.60 11.79 32.21
C VAL A 673 24.35 11.31 30.78
N LEU A 674 23.51 10.30 30.65
CA LEU A 674 22.95 9.75 29.42
C LEU A 674 21.42 9.83 29.51
N ILE A 675 20.78 10.55 28.59
CA ILE A 675 19.35 10.45 28.31
C ILE A 675 19.21 9.40 27.20
N LEU A 676 18.27 8.49 27.35
CA LEU A 676 18.11 7.34 26.47
C LEU A 676 16.63 7.01 26.33
N GLY A 677 16.16 6.71 25.13
CA GLY A 677 14.80 6.21 24.92
C GLY A 677 14.07 6.85 23.75
N ASP A 678 12.79 6.51 23.63
CA ASP A 678 11.90 7.01 22.60
C ASP A 678 11.38 8.40 22.99
N LEU A 679 11.97 9.43 22.38
CA LEU A 679 11.56 10.82 22.56
C LEU A 679 10.36 11.19 21.68
N ASN A 680 9.89 10.24 20.84
CA ASN A 680 8.81 10.41 19.90
C ASN A 680 8.99 11.66 19.04
N ALA A 681 10.23 12.01 18.68
CA ALA A 681 10.57 13.22 17.93
C ALA A 681 11.74 12.97 16.98
N TYR A 682 11.63 13.42 15.74
CA TYR A 682 12.68 13.28 14.73
C TYR A 682 13.87 14.22 15.00
N GLY A 683 15.01 13.98 14.34
CA GLY A 683 16.33 14.50 14.72
C GLY A 683 16.45 16.03 14.78
N LYS A 684 15.69 16.78 13.99
CA LYS A 684 15.66 18.26 14.03
C LYS A 684 14.33 18.82 14.58
N GLU A 685 13.49 17.97 15.17
CA GLU A 685 12.27 18.43 15.84
C GLU A 685 12.59 19.16 17.16
N ASP A 686 11.66 20.00 17.57
CA ASP A 686 11.82 20.94 18.68
C ASP A 686 12.22 20.29 20.01
N PRO A 687 11.63 19.15 20.44
CA PRO A 687 12.02 18.50 21.69
C PRO A 687 13.50 18.07 21.69
N ILE A 688 14.02 17.61 20.55
CA ILE A 688 15.42 17.22 20.40
C ILE A 688 16.30 18.46 20.48
N ARG A 689 15.98 19.49 19.70
CA ARG A 689 16.71 20.78 19.68
C ARG A 689 16.77 21.42 21.07
N VAL A 690 15.69 21.37 21.85
CA VAL A 690 15.66 21.89 23.23
C VAL A 690 16.64 21.13 24.14
N LEU A 691 16.78 19.81 23.98
CA LEU A 691 17.75 19.03 24.74
C LEU A 691 19.20 19.27 24.25
N THR A 692 19.40 19.57 22.97
CA THR A 692 20.72 19.69 22.34
C THR A 692 21.20 21.13 22.20
N ASP A 693 20.73 21.84 21.19
CA ASP A 693 21.47 22.94 20.55
C ASP A 693 20.59 24.10 20.08
N TYR A 694 19.32 24.16 20.50
CA TYR A 694 18.42 25.25 20.17
C TYR A 694 18.99 26.63 20.54
N ASP A 695 19.05 27.54 19.57
CA ASP A 695 19.53 28.91 19.73
C ASP A 695 18.40 29.92 19.55
N ALA A 696 17.70 30.22 20.64
CA ALA A 696 16.60 31.19 20.66
C ALA A 696 17.02 32.60 20.21
N ALA A 697 18.29 32.97 20.31
CA ALA A 697 18.74 34.32 19.95
C ALA A 697 18.87 34.52 18.43
N ASN A 698 18.98 33.44 17.66
CA ASN A 698 19.30 33.48 16.23
C ASN A 698 18.36 32.60 15.38
N THR A 699 17.21 32.18 15.90
CA THR A 699 16.22 31.39 15.15
C THR A 699 15.17 32.28 14.48
N ALA A 700 14.75 31.93 13.27
CA ALA A 700 13.55 32.49 12.64
C ALA A 700 12.28 31.70 12.99
N LEU A 701 12.45 30.50 13.57
CA LEU A 701 11.40 29.54 13.91
C LEU A 701 11.45 29.31 15.43
N PRO A 702 10.73 30.12 16.23
CA PRO A 702 10.72 30.00 17.69
C PRO A 702 9.98 28.75 18.15
N ILE A 703 10.49 28.14 19.22
CA ILE A 703 9.90 26.96 19.87
C ILE A 703 9.02 27.40 21.03
N TYR A 704 7.84 26.77 21.18
CA TYR A 704 6.90 27.05 22.27
C TYR A 704 6.58 25.80 23.09
N THR A 705 6.32 26.00 24.39
CA THR A 705 5.76 24.96 25.27
C THR A 705 4.27 24.77 25.01
N ALA A 706 3.74 23.62 25.43
CA ALA A 706 2.30 23.42 25.50
C ALA A 706 1.65 24.33 26.55
N GLU A 707 0.41 24.72 26.30
CA GLU A 707 -0.48 25.43 27.21
C GLU A 707 -1.26 24.45 28.11
N GLN A 708 -1.84 24.99 29.19
CA GLN A 708 -2.67 24.27 30.16
C GLN A 708 -1.95 23.05 30.74
N VAL A 709 -0.62 23.16 30.88
CA VAL A 709 0.26 22.13 31.39
C VAL A 709 0.44 22.27 32.90
N THR A 710 0.45 21.14 33.59
CA THR A 710 0.82 21.03 35.00
C THR A 710 2.02 20.10 35.17
N LEU A 711 2.79 20.32 36.23
CA LEU A 711 3.86 19.43 36.67
C LEU A 711 3.69 19.22 38.17
N ASN A 712 3.47 17.97 38.59
CA ASN A 712 3.09 17.62 39.97
C ASN A 712 1.83 18.37 40.46
N GLY A 713 0.83 18.52 39.58
CA GLY A 713 -0.42 19.23 39.87
C GLY A 713 -0.27 20.75 40.05
N VAL A 714 0.90 21.32 39.74
CA VAL A 714 1.13 22.77 39.74
C VAL A 714 1.20 23.26 38.30
N ALA A 715 0.43 24.29 37.97
CA ALA A 715 0.48 24.91 36.65
C ALA A 715 1.90 25.36 36.31
N VAL A 716 2.36 25.00 35.12
CA VAL A 716 3.62 25.45 34.54
C VAL A 716 3.35 26.73 33.77
N ASP A 717 4.20 27.74 33.95
CA ASP A 717 4.12 29.03 33.26
C ASP A 717 2.71 29.67 33.29
N ASP A 718 2.07 29.61 34.46
CA ASP A 718 0.70 30.08 34.72
C ASP A 718 -0.39 29.48 33.79
N GLY A 719 -0.08 28.35 33.15
CA GLY A 719 -0.97 27.65 32.20
C GLY A 719 -0.87 28.17 30.76
N GLU A 720 0.03 29.10 30.48
CA GLU A 720 0.20 29.70 29.16
C GLU A 720 1.25 28.96 28.32
N SER A 721 1.12 29.03 27.00
CA SER A 721 2.21 28.66 26.09
C SER A 721 3.29 29.74 26.14
N VAL A 722 4.55 29.36 26.37
CA VAL A 722 5.68 30.28 26.45
C VAL A 722 6.78 29.93 25.46
N GLU A 723 7.42 30.97 24.94
CA GLU A 723 8.58 30.82 24.08
C GLU A 723 9.76 30.22 24.87
N VAL A 724 10.36 29.17 24.32
CA VAL A 724 11.55 28.56 24.87
C VAL A 724 12.75 29.47 24.61
N THR A 725 13.54 29.72 25.65
CA THR A 725 14.71 30.63 25.59
C THR A 725 16.03 29.94 25.92
N ARG A 726 16.02 28.61 26.06
CA ARG A 726 17.18 27.83 26.51
C ARG A 726 17.26 26.45 25.86
N ASN A 727 18.45 25.89 25.85
CA ASN A 727 18.71 24.47 25.61
C ASN A 727 19.46 23.83 26.80
N TYR A 728 19.68 22.52 26.76
CA TYR A 728 20.41 21.78 27.80
C TYR A 728 21.82 21.32 27.41
N GLY A 729 22.24 21.51 26.16
CA GLY A 729 23.62 21.29 25.73
C GLY A 729 24.06 19.82 25.70
N TYR A 730 23.11 18.88 25.59
CA TYR A 730 23.42 17.49 25.33
C TYR A 730 23.86 17.30 23.87
N THR A 731 24.59 16.23 23.59
CA THR A 731 24.95 15.83 22.23
C THR A 731 24.20 14.56 21.88
N ASN A 732 23.49 14.55 20.75
CA ASN A 732 22.92 13.32 20.22
C ASN A 732 24.05 12.42 19.73
N ILE A 733 24.11 11.20 20.26
CA ILE A 733 25.27 10.33 20.13
C ILE A 733 25.28 9.68 18.75
N VAL A 734 24.18 9.08 18.29
CA VAL A 734 24.23 8.29 17.03
C VAL A 734 24.55 9.19 15.83
N PRO A 735 23.91 10.36 15.63
CA PRO A 735 24.28 11.26 14.55
C PRO A 735 25.72 11.78 14.63
N HIS A 736 26.31 11.84 15.84
CA HIS A 736 27.71 12.22 16.00
C HIS A 736 28.69 11.17 15.44
N PHE A 737 28.31 9.88 15.42
CA PHE A 737 29.14 8.78 14.93
C PHE A 737 28.77 8.35 13.51
N GLN A 738 27.48 8.32 13.17
CA GLN A 738 26.94 7.78 11.91
C GLN A 738 26.49 8.85 10.92
N GLY A 739 26.38 10.12 11.35
CA GLY A 739 25.89 11.22 10.52
C GLY A 739 24.39 11.48 10.67
N ASP A 740 23.92 12.59 10.10
CA ASP A 740 22.54 13.08 10.28
C ASP A 740 21.45 12.17 9.66
N LYS A 741 21.82 11.15 8.87
CA LYS A 741 20.91 10.15 8.30
C LYS A 741 20.73 8.89 9.19
N SER A 742 21.27 8.85 10.41
CA SER A 742 21.04 7.72 11.32
C SER A 742 19.56 7.61 11.73
N PHE A 743 18.99 6.41 11.72
CA PHE A 743 17.56 6.20 11.96
C PHE A 743 17.31 5.03 12.91
N SER A 744 16.14 5.03 13.56
CA SER A 744 15.70 3.94 14.45
C SER A 744 14.28 3.46 14.16
N TYR A 745 13.60 4.12 13.21
CA TYR A 745 12.18 3.96 12.95
C TYR A 745 11.88 4.24 11.48
N SER A 746 10.84 3.59 10.95
CA SER A 746 10.31 3.82 9.61
C SER A 746 8.81 4.07 9.72
N TYR A 747 8.33 5.10 9.02
CA TYR A 747 6.90 5.40 8.96
C TYR A 747 6.53 5.96 7.61
N ASP A 748 5.51 5.35 7.00
CA ASP A 748 4.97 5.78 5.71
C ASP A 748 6.03 5.82 4.60
N GLY A 749 6.95 4.84 4.62
CA GLY A 749 8.03 4.73 3.64
C GLY A 749 9.19 5.69 3.83
N GLU A 750 9.25 6.42 4.96
CA GLU A 750 10.35 7.33 5.26
C GLU A 750 11.05 6.96 6.58
N LEU A 751 12.38 6.95 6.55
CA LEU A 751 13.25 6.67 7.68
C LEU A 751 13.46 7.89 8.59
N GLY A 752 13.60 7.65 9.89
CA GLY A 752 14.02 8.64 10.86
C GLY A 752 14.31 8.06 12.24
N GLY A 753 15.00 8.81 13.09
CA GLY A 753 15.24 8.44 14.49
C GLY A 753 14.17 8.98 15.44
N LEU A 754 13.45 8.11 16.15
CA LEU A 754 12.61 8.46 17.31
C LEU A 754 13.27 8.07 18.64
N ASP A 755 14.14 7.06 18.60
CA ASP A 755 14.96 6.62 19.71
C ASP A 755 16.27 7.37 19.71
N HIS A 756 16.60 8.01 20.82
CA HIS A 756 17.79 8.84 20.91
C HIS A 756 18.62 8.48 22.13
N ALA A 757 19.93 8.65 21.97
CA ALA A 757 20.89 8.65 23.05
C ALA A 757 21.55 10.02 23.13
N LEU A 758 21.27 10.78 24.19
CA LEU A 758 21.82 12.12 24.38
C LEU A 758 22.81 12.14 25.55
N ALA A 759 24.07 12.48 25.27
CA ALA A 759 25.12 12.50 26.27
C ALA A 759 25.49 13.90 26.71
N SER A 760 25.68 14.05 28.02
CA SER A 760 26.33 15.23 28.58
C SER A 760 27.74 15.37 28.01
N ARG A 761 28.25 16.61 27.93
CA ARG A 761 29.64 16.90 27.52
C ARG A 761 30.69 16.08 28.28
N ALA A 762 30.42 15.71 29.54
CA ALA A 762 31.34 14.91 30.32
C ALA A 762 31.38 13.45 29.86
N LEU A 763 30.22 12.89 29.54
CA LEU A 763 30.06 11.53 29.07
C LEU A 763 30.58 11.33 27.64
N MET A 764 30.41 12.31 26.75
CA MET A 764 30.93 12.24 25.37
C MET A 764 32.41 11.89 25.28
N ARG A 765 33.22 12.22 26.31
CA ARG A 765 34.65 11.85 26.38
C ARG A 765 34.92 10.37 26.64
N HIS A 766 33.89 9.60 26.95
CA HIS A 766 33.94 8.17 27.22
C HIS A 766 33.35 7.35 26.09
N ILE A 767 32.52 7.93 25.22
CA ILE A 767 31.89 7.19 24.13
C ILE A 767 32.93 6.95 23.02
N VAL A 768 33.00 5.72 22.55
CA VAL A 768 33.96 5.30 21.51
C VAL A 768 33.30 4.82 20.23
N ALA A 769 32.05 4.37 20.32
CA ALA A 769 31.21 4.03 19.18
C ALA A 769 29.74 4.10 19.59
N ALA A 770 28.86 4.32 18.63
CA ALA A 770 27.42 4.17 18.80
C ALA A 770 26.78 3.91 17.45
N ASP A 771 25.66 3.19 17.45
CA ASP A 771 24.91 2.85 16.25
C ASP A 771 23.48 2.45 16.60
N ASP A 772 22.60 2.47 15.61
CA ASP A 772 21.28 1.87 15.68
C ASP A 772 21.36 0.45 15.12
N TRP A 773 20.92 -0.55 15.88
CA TRP A 773 20.96 -1.92 15.40
C TRP A 773 19.71 -2.23 14.58
N HIS A 774 19.83 -2.18 13.26
CA HIS A 774 18.72 -2.28 12.29
C HIS A 774 18.10 -3.69 12.20
N ILE A 775 17.42 -4.11 13.26
CA ILE A 775 16.70 -5.38 13.37
C ILE A 775 15.19 -5.24 13.22
N ASN A 776 14.66 -4.01 13.20
CA ASN A 776 13.23 -3.73 13.27
C ASN A 776 12.78 -2.71 12.20
N SER A 777 13.35 -1.51 12.18
CA SER A 777 12.80 -0.39 11.39
C SER A 777 12.79 -0.61 9.86
N VAL A 778 13.69 -1.47 9.38
CA VAL A 778 13.82 -1.83 7.96
C VAL A 778 13.22 -3.19 7.64
N GLU A 779 12.79 -3.94 8.65
CA GLU A 779 12.17 -5.25 8.46
C GLU A 779 10.68 -5.13 8.16
N SER A 780 10.10 -6.21 7.62
CA SER A 780 8.65 -6.26 7.44
C SER A 780 7.94 -6.37 8.78
N ASN A 781 6.93 -5.51 9.00
CA ASN A 781 6.02 -5.62 10.15
C ASN A 781 5.19 -6.91 10.09
N LEU A 782 5.07 -7.55 8.92
CA LEU A 782 4.45 -8.85 8.76
C LEU A 782 5.26 -9.97 9.46
N PHE A 783 6.50 -9.73 9.88
CA PHE A 783 7.29 -10.69 10.66
C PHE A 783 7.25 -10.44 12.17
N GLU A 784 6.58 -9.39 12.63
CA GLU A 784 6.35 -9.13 14.05
C GLU A 784 5.52 -10.24 14.72
N TYR A 785 5.42 -10.19 16.06
CA TYR A 785 4.68 -11.19 16.83
C TYR A 785 3.16 -11.20 16.52
N SER A 786 2.61 -10.06 16.10
CA SER A 786 1.18 -9.90 15.81
C SER A 786 0.78 -10.66 14.55
N SER A 787 -0.37 -11.33 14.59
CA SER A 787 -0.98 -12.01 13.45
C SER A 787 -1.82 -11.09 12.55
N ARG A 788 -1.87 -9.79 12.86
CA ARG A 788 -2.65 -8.82 12.09
C ARG A 788 -2.09 -8.66 10.67
N PHE A 789 -2.94 -8.85 9.67
CA PHE A 789 -2.62 -8.74 8.23
C PHE A 789 -1.57 -9.73 7.71
N THR A 790 -1.30 -10.82 8.44
CA THR A 790 -0.22 -11.75 8.05
C THR A 790 -0.73 -13.03 7.39
N GLY A 791 -2.03 -13.27 7.35
CA GLY A 791 -2.58 -14.53 6.83
C GLY A 791 -1.92 -15.75 7.50
N ASP A 792 -1.44 -16.69 6.67
CA ASP A 792 -0.73 -17.91 7.10
C ASP A 792 0.81 -17.75 7.13
N LEU A 793 1.33 -16.52 7.01
CA LEU A 793 2.77 -16.25 6.97
C LEU A 793 3.47 -16.72 8.25
N MET A 794 4.46 -17.61 8.09
CA MET A 794 5.24 -18.12 9.20
C MET A 794 6.14 -17.03 9.80
N LYS A 795 6.22 -17.01 11.14
CA LYS A 795 7.06 -16.09 11.91
C LYS A 795 8.36 -16.76 12.34
N SER A 796 9.43 -15.97 12.46
CA SER A 796 10.70 -16.40 13.03
C SER A 796 10.74 -16.18 14.55
N GLU A 797 11.52 -17.00 15.26
CA GLU A 797 11.86 -16.78 16.67
C GLU A 797 13.16 -15.97 16.85
N ASN A 798 13.79 -15.55 15.74
CA ASN A 798 15.03 -14.80 15.74
C ASN A 798 14.84 -13.35 16.27
N ALA A 799 15.91 -12.57 16.32
CA ALA A 799 15.89 -11.21 16.89
C ALA A 799 15.19 -10.17 15.97
N TYR A 800 14.99 -10.47 14.69
CA TYR A 800 14.49 -9.53 13.68
C TYR A 800 12.98 -9.37 13.75
N SER A 801 12.46 -8.17 13.52
CA SER A 801 11.05 -7.80 13.75
C SER A 801 10.59 -8.22 15.15
N SER A 802 11.42 -7.95 16.16
CA SER A 802 11.06 -8.13 17.57
C SER A 802 10.30 -6.93 18.14
N SER A 803 10.35 -5.80 17.42
CA SER A 803 9.67 -4.53 17.69
C SER A 803 9.53 -3.78 16.36
N ASP A 804 8.91 -2.60 16.39
CA ASP A 804 8.89 -1.60 15.31
C ASP A 804 10.02 -0.56 15.44
N HIS A 805 10.76 -0.58 16.56
CA HIS A 805 11.88 0.33 16.85
C HIS A 805 13.22 -0.40 16.93
N ASP A 806 14.25 0.15 16.29
CA ASP A 806 15.62 -0.36 16.42
C ASP A 806 16.23 -0.05 17.79
N PRO A 807 17.01 -0.98 18.38
CA PRO A 807 17.80 -0.68 19.57
C PRO A 807 18.94 0.31 19.29
N VAL A 808 19.03 1.37 20.08
CA VAL A 808 20.20 2.26 20.11
C VAL A 808 21.30 1.61 20.94
N VAL A 809 22.54 1.55 20.45
CA VAL A 809 23.66 0.88 21.14
C VAL A 809 24.88 1.80 21.26
N ILE A 810 25.48 1.84 22.45
CA ILE A 810 26.57 2.78 22.78
C ILE A 810 27.71 2.02 23.46
N GLU A 811 28.92 2.22 22.97
CA GLU A 811 30.16 1.70 23.56
C GLU A 811 30.90 2.79 24.35
N LEU A 812 31.20 2.51 25.61
CA LEU A 812 31.90 3.45 26.48
C LEU A 812 33.24 2.88 26.98
N GLN A 813 34.30 3.66 26.82
CA GLN A 813 35.58 3.46 27.48
C GLN A 813 35.65 4.24 28.81
N MET A 814 35.29 3.53 29.88
CA MET A 814 35.28 4.00 31.26
C MET A 814 36.64 3.78 31.95
N LYS A 815 37.42 2.75 31.64
CA LYS A 815 38.81 2.63 32.13
C LYS A 815 39.74 3.68 31.51
N LYS A 816 40.80 4.06 32.23
CA LYS A 816 41.89 4.88 31.64
C LYS A 816 42.74 3.99 30.72
N ARG A 817 42.95 4.38 29.47
CA ARG A 817 43.97 3.77 28.59
C ARG A 817 45.32 3.75 29.31
N LYS A 818 45.92 2.57 29.48
CA LYS A 818 47.31 2.47 29.98
C LYS A 818 48.21 3.19 28.97
N LYS A 819 48.87 4.28 29.38
CA LYS A 819 49.93 4.89 28.56
C LYS A 819 51.01 3.84 28.36
N VAL A 820 51.12 3.27 27.16
CA VAL A 820 52.29 2.48 26.77
C VAL A 820 53.45 3.45 26.77
N LYS A 821 54.28 3.43 27.81
CA LYS A 821 55.55 4.15 27.82
C LYS A 821 56.43 3.52 26.74
N HIS A 822 56.48 4.11 25.55
CA HIS A 822 57.57 3.87 24.62
C HIS A 822 58.85 4.36 25.29
N PHE A 823 59.61 3.43 25.86
CA PHE A 823 60.99 3.67 26.25
C PHE A 823 61.80 3.87 24.96
N TRP A 824 61.97 5.13 24.54
CA TRP A 824 63.00 5.50 23.57
C TRP A 824 64.37 5.36 24.25
N GLY A 825 64.88 4.14 24.29
CA GLY A 825 66.29 3.87 24.54
C GLY A 825 67.07 4.09 23.25
N HIS A 826 67.61 5.29 23.07
CA HIS A 826 68.59 5.57 22.02
C HIS A 826 69.80 4.63 22.15
N LYS A 827 69.95 3.69 21.21
CA LYS A 827 71.24 3.25 20.67
C LYS A 827 71.04 2.82 19.22
N GLN A 828 71.42 3.68 18.27
CA GLN A 828 71.84 3.19 16.96
C GLN A 828 73.20 2.50 17.09
N PRO A 829 73.46 1.51 16.23
CA PRO A 829 74.54 1.73 15.28
C PRO A 829 74.19 1.34 13.84
N HIS A 830 74.79 2.11 12.94
CA HIS A 830 74.82 1.98 11.49
C HIS A 830 75.22 0.60 10.95
N ARG A 831 74.65 0.25 9.79
CA ARG A 831 75.14 -0.51 8.59
C ARG A 831 73.88 -1.02 7.87
N GLY A 832 73.59 -0.84 6.58
CA GLY A 832 74.36 -0.60 5.36
C GLY A 832 73.76 -1.51 4.27
N PHE A 833 73.76 -1.07 3.01
CA PHE A 833 73.30 -1.72 1.77
C PHE A 833 71.80 -1.65 1.43
N ALA A 834 71.35 -1.60 0.17
CA ALA A 834 71.79 -1.02 -1.10
C ALA A 834 70.66 -1.32 -2.11
N PHE A 835 70.42 -0.37 -3.01
CA PHE A 835 69.59 -0.33 -4.22
C PHE A 835 69.04 -1.63 -4.86
N GLY A 836 67.81 -1.51 -5.36
CA GLY A 836 67.26 -2.27 -6.49
C GLY A 836 66.15 -1.46 -7.20
N HIS A 837 66.47 -0.92 -8.37
CA HIS A 837 65.58 -0.21 -9.31
C HIS A 837 64.76 -1.17 -10.19
N GLY A 838 63.62 -0.67 -10.70
CA GLY A 838 62.85 -1.21 -11.84
C GLY A 838 61.56 -0.41 -12.02
N TYR A 839 61.57 0.78 -12.66
CA TYR A 839 61.43 1.11 -14.09
C TYR A 839 59.97 1.25 -14.61
N TYR A 840 59.60 2.52 -14.92
CA TYR A 840 58.77 3.09 -16.05
C TYR A 840 57.31 2.61 -16.24
N HIS A 841 56.29 3.43 -16.56
CA HIS A 841 56.14 4.63 -17.42
C HIS A 841 55.03 5.55 -16.84
N HIS A 842 55.27 6.83 -16.54
CA HIS A 842 54.95 8.03 -17.33
C HIS A 842 53.72 8.01 -18.27
N ASP A 843 52.71 8.81 -17.93
CA ASP A 843 52.37 9.99 -18.73
C ASP A 843 52.03 11.22 -17.88
N ARG A 844 52.42 12.40 -18.39
CA ARG A 844 52.26 13.74 -17.80
C ARG A 844 51.22 14.51 -18.61
N PHE A 845 50.51 15.46 -18.00
CA PHE A 845 50.56 16.92 -18.24
C PHE A 845 49.40 17.57 -17.45
N ASN A 846 49.62 18.25 -16.31
CA ASN A 846 50.02 19.66 -16.12
C ASN A 846 48.90 20.64 -16.53
N ARG A 847 48.17 21.32 -15.62
CA ARG A 847 48.44 22.64 -14.96
C ARG A 847 47.07 23.11 -14.43
N SER A 848 46.85 23.96 -13.41
CA SER A 848 47.67 24.76 -12.51
C SER A 848 46.73 25.46 -11.50
N SER A 849 47.07 25.39 -10.22
CA SER A 849 46.98 26.43 -9.18
C SER A 849 45.95 27.58 -9.26
N ALA A 850 45.20 27.77 -8.18
CA ALA A 850 45.19 29.04 -7.44
C ALA A 850 44.76 28.82 -5.97
N TRP A 851 45.71 29.03 -5.07
CA TRP A 851 45.48 29.25 -3.64
C TRP A 851 45.03 30.70 -3.43
N GLY A 852 44.05 30.92 -2.55
CA GLY A 852 43.65 32.24 -2.06
C GLY A 852 43.08 32.14 -0.65
N TRP A 853 43.93 32.42 0.34
CA TRP A 853 43.60 32.59 1.75
C TRP A 853 42.88 33.93 2.02
N TRP A 854 42.57 34.16 3.32
CA TRP A 854 42.05 35.36 4.01
C TRP A 854 40.53 35.25 4.31
N ARG A 855 40.04 35.35 5.55
CA ARG A 855 40.65 35.76 6.82
C ARG A 855 39.78 35.31 8.00
#